data_AF-A0A951L7K1-F1
#
_entry.id   AF-A0A951L7K1-F1
#
_cell.length_a   1.000
_cell.length_b   1.000
_cell.length_c   1.000
_cell.angle_alpha   90.00
_cell.angle_beta   90.00
_cell.angle_gamma   90.00
#
_symmetry.space_group_name_H-M   'P 1'
#
loop_
_entity.id
_entity.type
_entity.pdbx_description
1 polymer ?
#
loop_
_entity_poly.entity_id
_entity_poly.type
_entity_poly.pdbx_seq_one_letter_code
_entity_poly.pdbx_strand_id
1 'polypeptide(L)'
;MTQLGDVGLTIEQNLGALKKPGILAVRPGYHVEAGWPVGEPIIVALVGTRKGDATAYGLPTQLSGIPIEIREASPLERLKATQPAVHLALMNRTRGEQRGPDFPFEHIFADMPAAVAAAAHGPSKPQIQYQPSAQPLDPVTDTVTLICHASPDAGWPTLGAFLQRVEQKLAVAMYDFTSAHVLSAVEAAVGGRDMSLVLDHPTRNPTADQSDEEAEQDLKGKLNGHFAFAWAPVRSSPEVREWMFPTAYHIKVAVRDSQELWLSSGNWNNSNQPEDAPISDPDPAHAAETFKKSDRDWHVIIAHQGLARLFEAYVLNDRETAQQAQGALGAAPELEAFAEQTVDLAETHPAAAARAPAKFFAPLTVTEPMTVQPLLTPDLGPDGAGLYASKMRQLIEGAQHSLYIQLQYMHPSTKDADAAFTALLDAIAARVTAGVTVRIILSQWQNSQWMERLQMAGIDTGLVRIQNGVHNKGFVIDSRRVVISSQNWSGDGVLQNRDAGVIIDNATVAAYFEQIFLHDWDNVAVGHATRMDAVAATQDGVLGWQDDPGESLPPPVPPESRPVPILTLSPLQLAIPKATAPAARGYQIGTAEFRYWSTADAVARGAAFWRDMIPEGVTWQPGEPLKVLLDEGEDFNAYYDRQALNFFHGTVGERTVYSGESPDIACHEQGHAVLDALRPELFNAGTIEAAAFHEAFGDISAMLVALQLPSMRNAVIKETNGNLARNSRLSRLAEQLGWAIRQQAPTAVDADCLRNAANSFFYTNPENLPSSAPAIHLSSEPHSFSRVFTGAFLEALAGSLKLLAASPNEADLLRVSRDFGKLLVAAVRSAPIVPEYMSQVAAALVAADAAHNGTYGDALKSAFVRRGILSPQSAVGIASFPARGVAAMAVVPSHDTSRQDLPYIALSASEYGLGDQPLLVRAPSDPRRFGAVAAAFGVGIVAPSNSERAARAFVEDLLQRGHIDVDEVARKGVSLLHPHVFKTHRLQSDPNGGGLALSRILFDCGLRTTS
;
A
#
# COMPACT_ATOMS: atom_id res chain seq x y z
N MET A 1 12.93 -25.20 15.47
CA MET A 1 12.06 -25.70 16.55
C MET A 1 11.31 -24.50 17.07
N THR A 2 9.99 -24.49 16.93
CA THR A 2 9.14 -23.30 17.09
C THR A 2 8.85 -23.02 18.57
N GLN A 3 8.80 -21.74 18.95
CA GLN A 3 8.44 -21.28 20.30
C GLN A 3 7.12 -21.88 20.82
N LEU A 4 6.20 -22.26 19.92
CA LEU A 4 4.94 -22.95 20.23
C LEU A 4 5.12 -24.34 20.86
N GLY A 5 6.09 -25.13 20.39
CA GLY A 5 6.40 -26.43 20.99
C GLY A 5 6.90 -26.28 22.43
N ASP A 6 7.67 -25.22 22.69
CA ASP A 6 8.19 -24.91 24.03
C ASP A 6 7.05 -24.48 24.99
N VAL A 7 6.07 -23.70 24.50
CA VAL A 7 4.85 -23.39 25.27
C VAL A 7 4.05 -24.65 25.56
N GLY A 8 3.83 -25.51 24.57
CA GLY A 8 3.11 -26.78 24.73
C GLY A 8 3.75 -27.68 25.78
N LEU A 9 5.07 -27.89 25.69
CA LEU A 9 5.83 -28.67 26.67
C LEU A 9 5.78 -28.02 28.07
N THR A 10 5.82 -26.69 28.16
CA THR A 10 5.68 -25.97 29.44
C THR A 10 4.31 -26.23 30.07
N ILE A 11 3.24 -26.26 29.27
CA ILE A 11 1.89 -26.59 29.75
C ILE A 11 1.86 -28.02 30.29
N GLU A 12 2.32 -29.00 29.51
CA GLU A 12 2.32 -30.42 29.87
C GLU A 12 3.07 -30.68 31.19
N GLN A 13 4.24 -30.08 31.36
CA GLN A 13 5.07 -30.23 32.56
C GLN A 13 4.44 -29.60 33.82
N ASN A 14 3.46 -28.71 33.67
CA ASN A 14 2.88 -27.92 34.76
C ASN A 14 1.36 -28.08 34.88
N LEU A 15 0.76 -29.12 34.30
CA LEU A 15 -0.70 -29.34 34.34
C LEU A 15 -1.29 -29.32 35.75
N GLY A 16 -0.58 -29.86 36.74
CA GLY A 16 -1.02 -29.84 38.14
C GLY A 16 -1.12 -28.41 38.72
N ALA A 17 -0.28 -27.48 38.25
CA ALA A 17 -0.32 -26.08 38.65
C ALA A 17 -1.37 -25.28 37.85
N LEU A 18 -1.63 -25.67 36.59
CA LEU A 18 -2.59 -25.01 35.70
C LEU A 18 -4.05 -25.43 35.94
N LYS A 19 -4.28 -26.64 36.49
CA LYS A 19 -5.62 -27.12 36.87
C LYS A 19 -6.12 -26.41 38.14
N LYS A 20 -6.87 -25.33 37.96
CA LYS A 20 -7.51 -24.56 39.06
C LYS A 20 -9.03 -24.54 38.94
N PRO A 21 -9.78 -24.37 40.06
CA PRO A 21 -11.23 -24.21 40.00
C PRO A 21 -11.65 -23.07 39.05
N GLY A 22 -12.52 -23.39 38.09
CA GLY A 22 -13.03 -22.43 37.10
C GLY A 22 -12.26 -22.36 35.78
N ILE A 23 -11.08 -22.99 35.68
CA ILE A 23 -10.36 -23.18 34.42
C ILE A 23 -10.93 -24.43 33.71
N LEU A 24 -11.42 -24.24 32.49
CA LEU A 24 -12.02 -25.29 31.66
C LEU A 24 -10.95 -26.05 30.86
N ALA A 25 -10.02 -25.31 30.26
CA ALA A 25 -8.93 -25.86 29.47
C ALA A 25 -7.72 -24.89 29.46
N VAL A 26 -6.56 -25.41 29.08
CA VAL A 26 -5.36 -24.62 28.79
C VAL A 26 -4.77 -25.03 27.45
N ARG A 27 -4.27 -24.07 26.68
CA ARG A 27 -3.64 -24.31 25.38
C ARG A 27 -2.59 -23.26 25.06
N PRO A 28 -1.63 -23.54 24.16
CA PRO A 28 -0.88 -22.49 23.49
C PRO A 28 -1.82 -21.60 22.66
N GLY A 29 -1.45 -20.32 22.51
CA GLY A 29 -2.15 -19.37 21.66
C GLY A 29 -1.34 -18.09 21.49
N TYR A 30 -2.01 -17.05 21.02
CA TYR A 30 -1.45 -15.69 20.94
C TYR A 30 -2.37 -14.71 21.66
N HIS A 31 -1.81 -13.56 22.04
CA HIS A 31 -2.67 -12.43 22.40
C HIS A 31 -3.47 -12.03 21.16
N VAL A 32 -4.76 -11.69 21.30
CA VAL A 32 -5.61 -11.31 20.18
C VAL A 32 -6.02 -9.85 20.33
N GLU A 33 -5.62 -9.03 19.36
CA GLU A 33 -5.99 -7.62 19.26
C GLU A 33 -6.89 -7.43 18.04
N ALA A 34 -8.06 -6.80 18.20
CA ALA A 34 -9.03 -6.57 17.13
C ALA A 34 -9.43 -7.80 16.28
N GLY A 35 -9.14 -9.03 16.73
CA GLY A 35 -9.37 -10.28 15.99
C GLY A 35 -8.13 -10.90 15.33
N TRP A 36 -6.95 -10.29 15.45
CA TRP A 36 -5.68 -10.82 14.93
C TRP A 36 -4.73 -11.28 16.05
N PRO A 37 -4.01 -12.39 15.86
CA PRO A 37 -2.96 -12.81 16.78
C PRO A 37 -1.76 -11.86 16.71
N VAL A 38 -1.28 -11.42 17.85
CA VAL A 38 -0.14 -10.50 17.97
C VAL A 38 0.88 -11.00 19.00
N GLY A 39 2.14 -10.67 18.75
CA GLY A 39 3.25 -10.94 19.66
C GLY A 39 3.69 -12.41 19.68
N GLU A 40 4.38 -12.75 20.75
CA GLU A 40 4.95 -14.08 20.99
C GLU A 40 3.86 -15.06 21.50
N PRO A 41 4.05 -16.39 21.31
CA PRO A 41 3.14 -17.38 21.87
C PRO A 41 2.96 -17.28 23.39
N ILE A 42 1.71 -17.42 23.85
CA ILE A 42 1.32 -17.36 25.27
C ILE A 42 0.58 -18.64 25.69
N ILE A 43 0.36 -18.79 27.00
CA ILE A 43 -0.56 -19.80 27.55
C ILE A 43 -1.94 -19.15 27.66
N VAL A 44 -2.92 -19.68 26.95
CA VAL A 44 -4.33 -19.28 27.07
C VAL A 44 -5.02 -20.25 28.03
N ALA A 45 -5.60 -19.71 29.11
CA ALA A 45 -6.43 -20.46 30.04
C ALA A 45 -7.91 -20.06 29.85
N LEU A 46 -8.70 -21.04 29.40
CA LEU A 46 -10.10 -20.86 29.05
C LEU A 46 -10.98 -20.97 30.30
N VAL A 47 -11.91 -20.02 30.46
CA VAL A 47 -12.85 -19.97 31.60
C VAL A 47 -14.29 -19.82 31.12
N GLY A 48 -15.25 -20.27 31.91
CA GLY A 48 -16.67 -20.16 31.54
C GLY A 48 -17.19 -18.72 31.50
N THR A 49 -16.77 -17.90 32.47
CA THR A 49 -17.04 -16.46 32.53
C THR A 49 -15.80 -15.78 33.11
N ARG A 50 -15.31 -14.71 32.46
CA ARG A 50 -14.12 -13.99 32.92
C ARG A 50 -14.41 -13.14 34.17
N LYS A 51 -13.66 -13.38 35.25
CA LYS A 51 -13.77 -12.68 36.55
C LYS A 51 -12.59 -11.76 36.86
N GLY A 52 -11.54 -11.81 36.05
CA GLY A 52 -10.29 -11.08 36.26
C GLY A 52 -9.15 -11.63 35.40
N ASP A 53 -7.92 -11.36 35.82
CA ASP A 53 -6.70 -11.92 35.24
C ASP A 53 -6.34 -13.29 35.88
N ALA A 54 -5.16 -13.82 35.57
CA ALA A 54 -4.69 -15.12 36.05
C ALA A 54 -4.73 -15.25 37.58
N THR A 55 -4.44 -14.16 38.30
CA THR A 55 -4.38 -14.17 39.78
C THR A 55 -5.76 -14.39 40.40
N ALA A 56 -6.84 -13.94 39.74
CA ALA A 56 -8.22 -14.16 40.18
C ALA A 56 -8.62 -15.65 40.20
N TYR A 57 -7.89 -16.50 39.47
CA TYR A 57 -8.09 -17.96 39.40
C TYR A 57 -7.00 -18.74 40.15
N GLY A 58 -6.12 -18.04 40.89
CA GLY A 58 -5.00 -18.67 41.60
C GLY A 58 -3.90 -19.19 40.68
N LEU A 59 -3.81 -18.67 39.45
CA LEU A 59 -2.71 -18.90 38.53
C LEU A 59 -1.67 -17.76 38.65
N PRO A 60 -0.37 -18.04 38.41
CA PRO A 60 0.61 -16.97 38.26
C PRO A 60 0.34 -16.17 36.98
N THR A 61 0.81 -14.92 36.91
CA THR A 61 0.70 -14.10 35.69
C THR A 61 1.56 -14.60 34.54
N GLN A 62 2.59 -15.39 34.84
CA GLN A 62 3.46 -16.05 33.88
C GLN A 62 3.95 -17.39 34.44
N LEU A 63 4.27 -18.34 33.58
CA LEU A 63 4.84 -19.63 33.92
C LEU A 63 6.09 -19.86 33.06
N SER A 64 7.23 -20.08 33.71
CA SER A 64 8.53 -20.20 33.03
C SER A 64 8.86 -19.03 32.08
N GLY A 65 8.39 -17.83 32.41
CA GLY A 65 8.55 -16.62 31.59
C GLY A 65 7.52 -16.46 30.46
N ILE A 66 6.61 -17.42 30.27
CA ILE A 66 5.53 -17.34 29.29
C ILE A 66 4.28 -16.74 29.95
N PRO A 67 3.72 -15.63 29.42
CA PRO A 67 2.50 -15.03 29.95
C PRO A 67 1.30 -16.00 29.97
N ILE A 68 0.47 -15.89 31.00
CA ILE A 68 -0.83 -16.59 31.07
C ILE A 68 -1.96 -15.57 30.86
N GLU A 69 -2.73 -15.76 29.79
CA GLU A 69 -3.92 -14.96 29.52
C GLU A 69 -5.19 -15.74 29.87
N ILE A 70 -6.09 -15.11 30.63
CA ILE A 70 -7.43 -15.63 30.89
C ILE A 70 -8.36 -15.19 29.77
N ARG A 71 -8.96 -16.15 29.07
CA ARG A 71 -9.92 -15.91 27.99
C ARG A 71 -11.23 -16.61 28.30
N GLU A 72 -12.35 -15.91 28.06
CA GLU A 72 -13.65 -16.55 28.15
C GLU A 72 -13.81 -17.53 26.98
N ALA A 73 -14.20 -18.76 27.29
CA ALA A 73 -14.43 -19.80 26.30
C ALA A 73 -15.63 -19.44 25.41
N SER A 74 -15.47 -19.59 24.11
CA SER A 74 -16.57 -19.53 23.15
C SER A 74 -17.68 -20.53 23.48
N PRO A 75 -18.89 -20.38 22.92
CA PRO A 75 -19.93 -21.37 23.13
C PRO A 75 -19.51 -22.79 22.71
N LEU A 76 -18.76 -22.94 21.62
CA LEU A 76 -18.23 -24.24 21.19
C LEU A 76 -17.14 -24.76 22.13
N GLU A 77 -16.19 -23.95 22.59
CA GLU A 77 -15.18 -24.37 23.58
C GLU A 77 -15.83 -24.73 24.93
N ARG A 78 -16.84 -23.98 25.38
CA ARG A 78 -17.63 -24.32 26.58
C ARG A 78 -18.35 -25.65 26.39
N LEU A 79 -18.97 -25.87 25.23
CA LEU A 79 -19.65 -27.13 24.93
C LEU A 79 -18.64 -28.30 24.89
N LYS A 80 -17.48 -28.10 24.25
CA LYS A 80 -16.36 -29.05 24.23
C LYS A 80 -15.90 -29.40 25.64
N ALA A 81 -15.83 -28.41 26.53
CA ALA A 81 -15.37 -28.60 27.91
C ALA A 81 -16.44 -29.13 28.87
N THR A 82 -17.73 -28.88 28.64
CA THR A 82 -18.80 -29.19 29.62
C THR A 82 -19.75 -30.28 29.17
N GLN A 83 -20.00 -30.40 27.87
CA GLN A 83 -20.84 -31.43 27.24
C GLN A 83 -20.19 -32.01 25.96
N PRO A 84 -18.98 -32.57 26.08
CA PRO A 84 -18.18 -33.03 24.93
C PRO A 84 -18.87 -34.04 24.00
N ALA A 85 -19.82 -34.83 24.50
CA ALA A 85 -20.67 -35.71 23.68
C ALA A 85 -21.54 -34.93 22.68
N VAL A 86 -22.16 -33.86 23.18
CA VAL A 86 -23.04 -32.98 22.40
C VAL A 86 -22.21 -32.20 21.40
N HIS A 87 -21.03 -31.69 21.82
CA HIS A 87 -20.07 -31.06 20.92
C HIS A 87 -19.68 -31.97 19.75
N LEU A 88 -19.33 -33.22 20.03
CA LEU A 88 -18.91 -34.17 18.99
C LEU A 88 -20.04 -34.53 18.02
N ALA A 89 -21.25 -34.75 18.54
CA ALA A 89 -22.43 -34.99 17.71
C ALA A 89 -22.75 -33.79 16.82
N LEU A 90 -22.58 -32.56 17.35
CA LEU A 90 -22.79 -31.31 16.62
C LEU A 90 -21.75 -31.13 15.50
N MET A 91 -20.45 -31.27 15.78
CA MET A 91 -19.37 -31.07 14.79
C MET A 91 -19.49 -32.01 13.58
N ASN A 92 -20.06 -33.20 13.75
CA ASN A 92 -20.32 -34.14 12.65
C ASN A 92 -21.43 -33.67 11.68
N ARG A 93 -22.22 -32.67 12.05
CA ARG A 93 -23.34 -32.12 11.25
C ARG A 93 -23.11 -30.67 10.82
N THR A 94 -22.23 -29.94 11.48
CA THR A 94 -21.87 -28.55 11.18
C THR A 94 -21.07 -28.41 9.87
N ARG A 95 -21.39 -27.37 9.08
CA ARG A 95 -20.64 -26.98 7.88
C ARG A 95 -19.17 -26.70 8.19
N GLY A 96 -18.28 -26.93 7.23
CA GLY A 96 -16.82 -26.84 7.44
C GLY A 96 -16.36 -25.46 7.93
N GLU A 97 -16.93 -24.39 7.37
CA GLU A 97 -16.64 -22.98 7.73
C GLU A 97 -17.07 -22.60 9.15
N GLN A 98 -17.99 -23.35 9.75
CA GLN A 98 -18.55 -23.10 11.09
C GLN A 98 -17.85 -23.92 12.19
N ARG A 99 -16.93 -24.82 11.83
CA ARG A 99 -16.18 -25.62 12.81
C ARG A 99 -15.07 -24.79 13.45
N GLY A 100 -14.89 -24.96 14.76
CA GLY A 100 -13.74 -24.43 15.48
C GLY A 100 -12.47 -25.27 15.23
N PRO A 101 -11.27 -24.69 15.38
CA PRO A 101 -10.02 -25.42 15.26
C PRO A 101 -9.74 -26.36 16.43
N ASP A 102 -8.96 -27.40 16.13
CA ASP A 102 -8.20 -28.12 17.15
C ASP A 102 -6.86 -27.41 17.39
N PHE A 103 -6.58 -27.09 18.65
CA PHE A 103 -5.30 -26.52 19.06
C PHE A 103 -4.33 -27.63 19.53
N PRO A 104 -3.09 -27.66 19.00
CA PRO A 104 -2.08 -28.60 19.51
C PRO A 104 -1.75 -28.27 20.97
N PHE A 105 -1.51 -29.30 21.78
CA PHE A 105 -1.25 -29.19 23.23
C PHE A 105 -2.41 -28.58 24.04
N GLU A 106 -3.63 -28.61 23.54
CA GLU A 106 -4.82 -28.27 24.32
C GLU A 106 -5.13 -29.37 25.35
N HIS A 107 -5.29 -28.96 26.61
CA HIS A 107 -5.71 -29.85 27.69
C HIS A 107 -7.03 -29.37 28.30
N ILE A 108 -8.09 -30.15 28.10
CA ILE A 108 -9.40 -29.94 28.69
C ILE A 108 -9.45 -30.68 30.04
N PHE A 109 -9.88 -29.99 31.10
CA PHE A 109 -9.84 -30.54 32.46
C PHE A 109 -11.09 -31.32 32.88
N ALA A 110 -12.13 -31.35 32.05
CA ALA A 110 -13.31 -32.17 32.26
C ALA A 110 -13.08 -33.62 31.80
N ASP A 111 -13.54 -34.57 32.60
CA ASP A 111 -13.44 -36.00 32.27
C ASP A 111 -14.50 -36.40 31.23
N MET A 112 -14.07 -37.04 30.13
CA MET A 112 -14.95 -37.64 29.13
C MET A 112 -15.03 -39.16 29.32
N PRO A 113 -16.17 -39.72 29.75
CA PRO A 113 -16.32 -41.17 29.80
C PRO A 113 -16.25 -41.77 28.39
N ALA A 114 -15.40 -42.78 28.18
CA ALA A 114 -15.23 -43.44 26.87
C ALA A 114 -16.54 -43.97 26.25
N ALA A 115 -17.50 -44.40 27.08
CA ALA A 115 -18.82 -44.85 26.64
C ALA A 115 -19.66 -43.73 26.00
N VAL A 116 -19.52 -42.50 26.50
CA VAL A 116 -20.22 -41.31 26.00
C VAL A 116 -19.59 -40.82 24.69
N ALA A 117 -18.25 -40.91 24.57
CA ALA A 117 -17.54 -40.66 23.31
C ALA A 117 -18.02 -41.61 22.20
N ALA A 118 -18.17 -42.91 22.49
CA ALA A 118 -18.65 -43.89 21.52
C ALA A 118 -20.11 -43.64 21.09
N ALA A 119 -20.99 -43.26 22.02
CA ALA A 119 -22.41 -42.99 21.72
C ALA A 119 -22.63 -41.72 20.88
N ALA A 120 -21.77 -40.70 21.00
CA ALA A 120 -21.87 -39.43 20.27
C ALA A 120 -21.54 -39.52 18.76
N HIS A 121 -20.92 -40.61 18.31
CA HIS A 121 -20.59 -40.82 16.88
C HIS A 121 -21.78 -41.30 16.04
N GLY A 122 -22.91 -41.64 16.67
CA GLY A 122 -24.05 -42.24 15.98
C GLY A 122 -23.73 -43.60 15.34
N PRO A 123 -24.69 -44.25 14.65
CA PRO A 123 -24.40 -45.43 13.85
C PRO A 123 -23.45 -45.06 12.70
N SER A 124 -22.28 -45.70 12.64
CA SER A 124 -21.29 -45.44 11.59
C SER A 124 -21.81 -45.91 10.23
N LYS A 125 -22.02 -44.99 9.29
CA LYS A 125 -22.19 -45.36 7.88
C LYS A 125 -20.90 -46.00 7.36
N PRO A 126 -20.96 -47.12 6.65
CA PRO A 126 -19.77 -47.71 6.02
C PRO A 126 -19.14 -46.73 5.02
N GLN A 127 -17.81 -46.59 5.11
CA GLN A 127 -17.02 -45.84 4.13
C GLN A 127 -16.75 -46.72 2.91
N ILE A 128 -16.97 -46.18 1.71
CA ILE A 128 -16.58 -46.80 0.43
C ILE A 128 -15.46 -45.98 -0.21
N GLN A 129 -14.63 -46.64 -1.02
CA GLN A 129 -13.52 -45.99 -1.71
C GLN A 129 -14.01 -45.29 -2.98
N TYR A 130 -13.56 -44.06 -3.22
CA TYR A 130 -13.81 -43.36 -4.47
C TYR A 130 -13.11 -44.07 -5.64
N GLN A 131 -13.83 -44.26 -6.75
CA GLN A 131 -13.27 -44.77 -8.00
C GLN A 131 -13.34 -43.64 -9.04
N PRO A 132 -12.20 -43.10 -9.49
CA PRO A 132 -12.19 -42.02 -10.47
C PRO A 132 -12.61 -42.52 -11.86
N SER A 133 -13.02 -41.59 -12.71
CA SER A 133 -13.22 -41.86 -14.14
C SER A 133 -11.92 -42.38 -14.77
N ALA A 134 -12.03 -43.25 -15.78
CA ALA A 134 -10.87 -43.77 -16.52
C ALA A 134 -10.18 -42.72 -17.41
N GLN A 135 -10.79 -41.53 -17.57
CA GLN A 135 -10.24 -40.44 -18.38
C GLN A 135 -9.10 -39.73 -17.63
N PRO A 136 -7.91 -39.57 -18.22
CA PRO A 136 -6.78 -38.92 -17.54
C PRO A 136 -7.00 -37.42 -17.40
N LEU A 137 -6.53 -36.86 -16.28
CA LEU A 137 -6.53 -35.41 -15.99
C LEU A 137 -5.24 -34.74 -16.49
N ASP A 138 -4.85 -35.04 -17.73
CA ASP A 138 -3.65 -34.47 -18.35
C ASP A 138 -3.85 -32.99 -18.73
N PRO A 139 -2.79 -32.18 -18.72
CA PRO A 139 -2.87 -30.80 -19.20
C PRO A 139 -3.19 -30.76 -20.71
N VAL A 140 -4.08 -29.86 -21.09
CA VAL A 140 -4.47 -29.60 -22.49
C VAL A 140 -3.82 -28.30 -22.94
N THR A 141 -2.98 -28.35 -23.97
CA THR A 141 -2.46 -27.17 -24.66
C THR A 141 -3.11 -27.04 -26.02
N ASP A 142 -4.02 -26.06 -26.17
CA ASP A 142 -4.75 -25.80 -27.41
C ASP A 142 -5.17 -24.32 -27.47
N THR A 143 -5.76 -23.91 -28.58
CA THR A 143 -6.54 -22.66 -28.66
C THR A 143 -7.88 -22.88 -27.99
N VAL A 144 -8.09 -22.22 -26.86
CA VAL A 144 -9.30 -22.36 -26.04
C VAL A 144 -10.03 -21.02 -26.01
N THR A 145 -11.37 -21.07 -26.10
CA THR A 145 -12.20 -19.90 -25.82
C THR A 145 -12.66 -19.95 -24.36
N LEU A 146 -12.33 -18.90 -23.60
CA LEU A 146 -12.75 -18.70 -22.21
C LEU A 146 -13.65 -17.48 -22.09
N ILE A 147 -14.67 -17.57 -21.25
CA ILE A 147 -15.38 -16.42 -20.68
C ILE A 147 -15.06 -16.37 -19.19
N CYS A 148 -14.24 -15.41 -18.78
CA CYS A 148 -13.88 -15.15 -17.39
C CYS A 148 -14.85 -14.13 -16.80
N HIS A 149 -15.41 -14.42 -15.62
CA HIS A 149 -16.30 -13.50 -14.93
C HIS A 149 -16.23 -13.71 -13.41
N ALA A 150 -16.74 -12.74 -12.66
CA ALA A 150 -16.83 -12.81 -11.21
C ALA A 150 -18.23 -12.43 -10.74
N SER A 151 -18.71 -13.02 -9.65
CA SER A 151 -19.85 -12.50 -8.89
C SER A 151 -19.37 -11.47 -7.86
N PRO A 152 -20.18 -10.44 -7.55
CA PRO A 152 -21.51 -10.16 -8.10
C PRO A 152 -21.50 -9.45 -9.47
N ASP A 153 -20.33 -9.08 -10.00
CA ASP A 153 -20.20 -8.24 -11.19
C ASP A 153 -20.96 -8.81 -12.40
N ALA A 154 -20.77 -10.07 -12.74
CA ALA A 154 -21.43 -10.67 -13.89
C ALA A 154 -21.66 -12.17 -13.70
N GLY A 155 -22.00 -12.58 -12.47
CA GLY A 155 -22.31 -13.98 -12.14
C GLY A 155 -23.51 -14.50 -12.93
N TRP A 156 -24.71 -14.12 -12.46
CA TRP A 156 -25.97 -14.63 -13.00
C TRP A 156 -26.15 -14.36 -14.50
N PRO A 157 -25.92 -13.14 -15.04
CA PRO A 157 -26.10 -12.88 -16.47
C PRO A 157 -25.28 -13.80 -17.37
N THR A 158 -24.06 -14.12 -16.94
CA THR A 158 -23.15 -14.99 -17.71
C THR A 158 -23.54 -16.46 -17.60
N LEU A 159 -23.90 -16.93 -16.40
CA LEU A 159 -24.42 -18.29 -16.18
C LEU A 159 -25.77 -18.50 -16.90
N GLY A 160 -26.70 -17.57 -16.80
CA GLY A 160 -27.99 -17.62 -17.48
C GLY A 160 -27.83 -17.71 -19.00
N ALA A 161 -26.92 -16.93 -19.57
CA ALA A 161 -26.59 -17.01 -21.00
C ALA A 161 -25.96 -18.36 -21.40
N PHE A 162 -25.20 -19.00 -20.51
CA PHE A 162 -24.68 -20.37 -20.73
C PHE A 162 -25.83 -21.40 -20.74
N LEU A 163 -26.74 -21.35 -19.77
CA LEU A 163 -27.87 -22.28 -19.66
C LEU A 163 -28.83 -22.16 -20.86
N GLN A 164 -29.06 -20.95 -21.37
CA GLN A 164 -29.89 -20.73 -22.56
C GLN A 164 -29.37 -21.42 -23.84
N ARG A 165 -28.09 -21.81 -23.88
CA ARG A 165 -27.46 -22.48 -25.02
C ARG A 165 -27.46 -24.00 -24.93
N VAL A 166 -28.17 -24.59 -23.97
CA VAL A 166 -28.34 -26.06 -23.88
C VAL A 166 -29.22 -26.54 -25.03
N GLU A 167 -28.68 -27.43 -25.88
CA GLU A 167 -29.39 -27.95 -27.04
C GLU A 167 -29.92 -29.37 -26.84
N GLN A 168 -29.14 -30.24 -26.21
CA GLN A 168 -29.39 -31.67 -26.08
C GLN A 168 -29.34 -32.15 -24.63
N LYS A 169 -28.32 -31.74 -23.86
CA LYS A 169 -28.12 -32.25 -22.50
C LYS A 169 -27.32 -31.32 -21.60
N LEU A 170 -27.55 -31.46 -20.29
CA LEU A 170 -26.84 -30.77 -19.24
C LEU A 170 -26.38 -31.76 -18.15
N ALA A 171 -25.08 -31.85 -17.90
CA ALA A 171 -24.52 -32.62 -16.80
C ALA A 171 -24.00 -31.67 -15.71
N VAL A 172 -24.45 -31.85 -14.47
CA VAL A 172 -24.20 -30.94 -13.36
C VAL A 172 -23.70 -31.70 -12.14
N ALA A 173 -22.65 -31.18 -11.53
CA ALA A 173 -22.22 -31.52 -10.18
C ALA A 173 -22.23 -30.24 -9.35
N MET A 174 -22.99 -30.23 -8.25
CA MET A 174 -23.24 -29.03 -7.48
C MET A 174 -23.25 -29.32 -5.98
N TYR A 175 -22.78 -28.35 -5.20
CA TYR A 175 -22.81 -28.40 -3.74
C TYR A 175 -24.12 -27.88 -3.14
N ASP A 176 -24.67 -26.80 -3.70
CA ASP A 176 -25.83 -26.08 -3.15
C ASP A 176 -26.63 -25.48 -4.33
N PHE A 177 -27.92 -25.84 -4.43
CA PHE A 177 -28.84 -25.42 -5.49
C PHE A 177 -30.17 -24.92 -4.90
N THR A 178 -30.12 -23.71 -4.34
CA THR A 178 -31.19 -23.14 -3.51
C THR A 178 -31.75 -21.80 -4.01
N SER A 179 -31.43 -21.41 -5.25
CA SER A 179 -31.93 -20.18 -5.89
C SER A 179 -33.09 -20.43 -6.84
N ALA A 180 -34.19 -19.67 -6.71
CA ALA A 180 -35.39 -19.88 -7.49
C ALA A 180 -35.24 -19.43 -8.96
N HIS A 181 -34.53 -18.33 -9.23
CA HIS A 181 -34.32 -17.85 -10.60
C HIS A 181 -33.33 -18.74 -11.35
N VAL A 182 -32.32 -19.30 -10.67
CA VAL A 182 -31.43 -20.30 -11.28
C VAL A 182 -32.21 -21.57 -11.60
N LEU A 183 -33.03 -22.08 -10.68
CA LEU A 183 -33.88 -23.25 -10.90
C LEU A 183 -34.80 -23.05 -12.11
N SER A 184 -35.46 -21.90 -12.19
CA SER A 184 -36.34 -21.54 -13.31
C SER A 184 -35.61 -21.54 -14.65
N ALA A 185 -34.38 -21.02 -14.71
CA ALA A 185 -33.60 -21.04 -15.94
C ALA A 185 -33.10 -22.44 -16.31
N VAL A 186 -32.75 -23.28 -15.32
CA VAL A 186 -32.40 -24.68 -15.56
C VAL A 186 -33.62 -25.42 -16.13
N GLU A 187 -34.80 -25.31 -15.51
CA GLU A 187 -36.03 -25.90 -16.05
C GLU A 187 -36.30 -25.48 -17.50
N ALA A 188 -36.12 -24.20 -17.81
CA ALA A 188 -36.29 -23.69 -19.17
C ALA A 188 -35.22 -24.23 -20.13
N ALA A 189 -33.97 -24.34 -19.67
CA ALA A 189 -32.85 -24.84 -20.45
C ALA A 189 -33.01 -26.33 -20.81
N VAL A 190 -33.49 -27.14 -19.87
CA VAL A 190 -33.60 -28.61 -20.06
C VAL A 190 -35.02 -29.11 -20.34
N GLY A 191 -36.00 -28.23 -20.53
CA GLY A 191 -37.36 -28.61 -20.91
C GLY A 191 -37.42 -29.47 -22.19
N GLY A 192 -37.54 -30.79 -22.03
CA GLY A 192 -37.52 -31.79 -23.11
C GLY A 192 -36.13 -32.28 -23.52
N ARG A 193 -35.10 -32.05 -22.70
CA ARG A 193 -33.69 -32.42 -22.91
C ARG A 193 -33.17 -33.20 -21.70
N ASP A 194 -32.10 -33.96 -21.87
CA ASP A 194 -31.57 -34.80 -20.80
C ASP A 194 -30.77 -33.99 -19.76
N MET A 195 -31.02 -34.23 -18.49
CA MET A 195 -30.26 -33.64 -17.38
C MET A 195 -29.72 -34.73 -16.46
N SER A 196 -28.42 -34.66 -16.15
CA SER A 196 -27.79 -35.44 -15.08
C SER A 196 -27.35 -34.51 -13.97
N LEU A 197 -27.75 -34.77 -12.73
CA LEU A 197 -27.40 -33.97 -11.56
C LEU A 197 -26.86 -34.86 -10.43
N VAL A 198 -25.73 -34.44 -9.86
CA VAL A 198 -25.25 -34.89 -8.55
C VAL A 198 -25.24 -33.68 -7.62
N LEU A 199 -25.95 -33.79 -6.51
CA LEU A 199 -26.16 -32.70 -5.57
C LEU A 199 -25.71 -33.13 -4.16
N ASP A 200 -24.99 -32.27 -3.46
CA ASP A 200 -24.73 -32.44 -2.03
C ASP A 200 -26.00 -32.11 -1.20
N HIS A 201 -26.02 -32.51 0.06
CA HIS A 201 -27.10 -32.20 1.00
C HIS A 201 -26.53 -31.44 2.21
N PRO A 202 -26.02 -30.20 2.03
CA PRO A 202 -25.54 -29.39 3.12
C PRO A 202 -26.70 -28.89 4.00
N THR A 203 -26.38 -28.23 5.12
CA THR A 203 -27.41 -27.47 5.83
C THR A 203 -27.91 -26.31 4.96
N ARG A 204 -29.20 -25.99 5.10
CA ARG A 204 -29.89 -24.97 4.30
C ARG A 204 -29.15 -23.63 4.30
N ASN A 205 -28.95 -23.08 3.11
CA ASN A 205 -28.32 -21.78 2.93
C ASN A 205 -29.22 -20.66 3.53
N PRO A 206 -28.66 -19.69 4.29
CA PRO A 206 -29.45 -18.57 4.82
C PRO A 206 -30.15 -17.71 3.78
N THR A 207 -29.67 -17.73 2.53
CA THR A 207 -30.22 -16.96 1.40
C THR A 207 -31.12 -17.79 0.49
N ALA A 208 -31.42 -19.05 0.85
CA ALA A 208 -32.17 -20.00 0.03
C ALA A 208 -33.65 -19.60 -0.18
N ASP A 209 -34.10 -19.59 -1.43
CA ASP A 209 -35.53 -19.48 -1.77
C ASP A 209 -36.23 -20.83 -1.58
N GLN A 210 -35.56 -21.92 -1.94
CA GLN A 210 -36.00 -23.32 -1.78
C GLN A 210 -34.86 -24.19 -1.21
N SER A 211 -35.19 -25.37 -0.68
CA SER A 211 -34.20 -26.38 -0.28
C SER A 211 -33.66 -27.17 -1.48
N ASP A 212 -32.53 -27.86 -1.29
CA ASP A 212 -31.94 -28.72 -2.33
C ASP A 212 -32.90 -29.88 -2.72
N GLU A 213 -33.66 -30.39 -1.75
CA GLU A 213 -34.68 -31.41 -1.94
C GLU A 213 -35.89 -30.88 -2.71
N GLU A 214 -36.32 -29.64 -2.43
CA GLU A 214 -37.37 -28.98 -3.22
C GLU A 214 -36.92 -28.79 -4.67
N ALA A 215 -35.66 -28.38 -4.90
CA ALA A 215 -35.09 -28.27 -6.25
C ALA A 215 -35.02 -29.63 -6.98
N GLU A 216 -34.63 -30.71 -6.28
CA GLU A 216 -34.67 -32.09 -6.83
C GLU A 216 -36.08 -32.50 -7.23
N GLN A 217 -37.06 -32.26 -6.35
CA GLN A 217 -38.45 -32.64 -6.56
C GLN A 217 -39.08 -31.87 -7.73
N ASP A 218 -38.81 -30.57 -7.83
CA ASP A 218 -39.31 -29.72 -8.93
C ASP A 218 -38.74 -30.16 -10.28
N LEU A 219 -37.41 -30.36 -10.36
CA LEU A 219 -36.75 -30.85 -11.58
C LEU A 219 -37.29 -32.21 -11.99
N LYS A 220 -37.48 -33.13 -11.03
CA LYS A 220 -38.03 -34.45 -11.28
C LYS A 220 -39.46 -34.40 -11.81
N GLY A 221 -40.31 -33.56 -11.21
CA GLY A 221 -41.68 -33.35 -11.67
C GLY A 221 -41.73 -32.72 -13.06
N LYS A 222 -40.81 -31.80 -13.36
CA LYS A 222 -40.76 -31.07 -14.64
C LYS A 222 -40.21 -31.92 -15.78
N LEU A 223 -39.13 -32.66 -15.55
CA LEU A 223 -38.34 -33.32 -16.59
C LEU A 223 -38.71 -34.79 -16.78
N ASN A 224 -39.40 -35.41 -15.83
CA ASN A 224 -39.85 -36.80 -15.90
C ASN A 224 -38.70 -37.75 -16.28
N GLY A 225 -38.85 -38.54 -17.36
CA GLY A 225 -37.87 -39.53 -17.81
C GLY A 225 -36.54 -38.96 -18.32
N HIS A 226 -36.40 -37.63 -18.41
CA HIS A 226 -35.18 -36.95 -18.86
C HIS A 226 -34.26 -36.51 -17.70
N PHE A 227 -34.61 -36.80 -16.45
CA PHE A 227 -33.81 -36.41 -15.28
C PHE A 227 -33.18 -37.62 -14.60
N ALA A 228 -31.85 -37.62 -14.56
CA ALA A 228 -31.04 -38.59 -13.82
C ALA A 228 -30.37 -37.89 -12.63
N PHE A 229 -30.67 -38.35 -11.42
CA PHE A 229 -30.26 -37.69 -10.18
C PHE A 229 -29.65 -38.68 -9.19
N ALA A 230 -28.66 -38.22 -8.40
CA ALA A 230 -28.22 -38.91 -7.20
C ALA A 230 -27.74 -37.92 -6.13
N TRP A 231 -28.09 -38.17 -4.87
CA TRP A 231 -27.48 -37.46 -3.74
C TRP A 231 -26.02 -37.88 -3.56
N ALA A 232 -25.14 -36.92 -3.35
CA ALA A 232 -23.73 -37.21 -3.17
C ALA A 232 -23.48 -38.01 -1.87
N PRO A 233 -22.59 -39.02 -1.91
CA PRO A 233 -22.27 -39.88 -0.77
C PRO A 233 -21.35 -39.20 0.26
N VAL A 234 -21.87 -38.15 0.91
CA VAL A 234 -21.24 -37.41 2.00
C VAL A 234 -21.58 -38.03 3.34
N ARG A 235 -20.62 -38.11 4.26
CA ARG A 235 -20.77 -38.77 5.56
C ARG A 235 -22.01 -38.32 6.34
N SER A 236 -22.25 -37.01 6.37
CA SER A 236 -23.37 -36.38 7.09
C SER A 236 -24.72 -36.49 6.36
N SER A 237 -24.75 -36.72 5.05
CA SER A 237 -25.96 -36.64 4.23
C SER A 237 -26.99 -37.72 4.62
N PRO A 238 -28.22 -37.38 5.01
CA PRO A 238 -29.24 -38.35 5.42
C PRO A 238 -29.70 -39.26 4.26
N GLU A 239 -29.45 -38.84 3.02
CA GLU A 239 -29.97 -39.46 1.80
C GLU A 239 -29.18 -40.70 1.33
N VAL A 240 -28.05 -40.98 1.97
CA VAL A 240 -27.14 -42.07 1.62
C VAL A 240 -26.86 -43.03 2.77
N ARG A 241 -26.70 -44.32 2.42
CA ARG A 241 -26.38 -45.41 3.35
C ARG A 241 -24.89 -45.67 3.52
N GLU A 242 -24.11 -45.25 2.53
CA GLU A 242 -22.65 -45.38 2.42
C GLU A 242 -22.06 -43.99 2.13
N TRP A 243 -20.81 -43.74 2.53
CA TRP A 243 -20.15 -42.45 2.26
C TRP A 243 -18.75 -42.64 1.69
N MET A 244 -18.32 -41.71 0.84
CA MET A 244 -16.94 -41.65 0.34
C MET A 244 -16.29 -40.28 0.61
N PHE A 245 -17.08 -39.21 0.64
CA PHE A 245 -16.59 -37.87 0.92
C PHE A 245 -16.80 -37.54 2.40
N PRO A 246 -15.74 -37.18 3.13
CA PRO A 246 -15.80 -37.06 4.58
C PRO A 246 -16.63 -35.87 5.05
N THR A 247 -16.53 -34.74 4.35
CA THR A 247 -17.16 -33.49 4.77
C THR A 247 -18.08 -32.90 3.69
N ALA A 248 -17.72 -32.94 2.40
CA ALA A 248 -18.57 -32.34 1.35
C ALA A 248 -18.32 -32.92 -0.06
N TYR A 249 -19.36 -32.86 -0.89
CA TYR A 249 -19.30 -32.93 -2.34
C TYR A 249 -19.35 -31.50 -2.89
N HIS A 250 -18.18 -30.86 -2.89
CA HIS A 250 -18.04 -29.42 -2.97
C HIS A 250 -17.76 -28.88 -4.38
N ILE A 251 -17.80 -29.76 -5.39
CA ILE A 251 -17.68 -29.45 -6.80
C ILE A 251 -18.82 -28.54 -7.31
N LYS A 252 -18.49 -27.58 -8.18
CA LYS A 252 -19.46 -26.73 -8.91
C LYS A 252 -19.10 -26.69 -10.40
N VAL A 253 -19.67 -27.62 -11.15
CA VAL A 253 -19.42 -27.79 -12.59
C VAL A 253 -20.73 -28.07 -13.32
N ALA A 254 -20.94 -27.39 -14.45
CA ALA A 254 -22.03 -27.68 -15.37
C ALA A 254 -21.48 -27.82 -16.80
N VAL A 255 -21.82 -28.91 -17.50
CA VAL A 255 -21.39 -29.16 -18.87
C VAL A 255 -22.60 -29.26 -19.77
N ARG A 256 -22.65 -28.44 -20.83
CA ARG A 256 -23.69 -28.53 -21.85
C ARG A 256 -23.18 -29.23 -23.10
N ASP A 257 -23.99 -30.14 -23.63
CA ASP A 257 -23.85 -30.75 -24.96
C ASP A 257 -22.47 -31.39 -25.26
N SER A 258 -21.69 -31.70 -24.21
CA SER A 258 -20.27 -32.08 -24.30
C SER A 258 -19.39 -31.07 -25.06
N GLN A 259 -19.78 -29.79 -25.17
CA GLN A 259 -19.05 -28.77 -25.93
C GLN A 259 -18.43 -27.68 -25.05
N GLU A 260 -19.13 -27.30 -23.99
CA GLU A 260 -18.77 -26.15 -23.16
C GLU A 260 -19.02 -26.51 -21.69
N LEU A 261 -18.08 -26.16 -20.82
CA LEU A 261 -18.24 -26.32 -19.37
C LEU A 261 -18.22 -24.97 -18.65
N TRP A 262 -19.05 -24.82 -17.64
CA TRP A 262 -18.98 -23.78 -16.63
C TRP A 262 -18.35 -24.38 -15.36
N LEU A 263 -17.29 -23.74 -14.86
CA LEU A 263 -16.57 -24.12 -13.65
C LEU A 263 -16.47 -22.91 -12.73
N SER A 264 -16.68 -23.14 -11.42
CA SER A 264 -16.99 -22.05 -10.51
C SER A 264 -16.46 -22.27 -9.09
N SER A 265 -16.13 -21.18 -8.39
CA SER A 265 -15.99 -21.16 -6.93
C SER A 265 -17.32 -21.05 -6.18
N GLY A 266 -18.34 -20.50 -6.84
CA GLY A 266 -19.69 -20.23 -6.31
C GLY A 266 -20.73 -21.28 -6.68
N ASN A 267 -21.77 -21.39 -5.87
CA ASN A 267 -22.87 -22.34 -6.01
C ASN A 267 -24.03 -21.77 -6.87
N TRP A 268 -25.12 -22.51 -6.96
CA TRP A 268 -26.40 -22.07 -7.53
C TRP A 268 -27.36 -21.59 -6.43
N ASN A 269 -26.90 -20.60 -5.67
CA ASN A 269 -27.65 -19.93 -4.62
C ASN A 269 -27.67 -18.40 -4.83
N ASN A 270 -28.44 -17.69 -4.00
CA ASN A 270 -28.71 -16.26 -4.22
C ASN A 270 -27.52 -15.34 -3.93
N SER A 271 -26.64 -15.70 -2.98
CA SER A 271 -25.43 -14.89 -2.73
C SER A 271 -24.40 -15.06 -3.84
N ASN A 272 -24.22 -16.27 -4.40
CA ASN A 272 -23.24 -16.53 -5.45
C ASN A 272 -23.76 -16.11 -6.85
N GLN A 273 -25.09 -16.15 -7.09
CA GLN A 273 -25.71 -15.81 -8.37
C GLN A 273 -26.87 -14.83 -8.17
N PRO A 274 -26.63 -13.60 -7.69
CA PRO A 274 -27.72 -12.65 -7.41
C PRO A 274 -28.49 -12.30 -8.69
N GLU A 275 -29.84 -12.37 -8.65
CA GLU A 275 -30.70 -12.10 -9.82
C GLU A 275 -30.49 -10.68 -10.37
N ASP A 276 -30.18 -9.74 -9.48
CA ASP A 276 -29.91 -8.34 -9.77
C ASP A 276 -28.43 -8.04 -10.04
N ALA A 277 -27.61 -9.06 -10.30
CA ALA A 277 -26.24 -8.90 -10.79
C ALA A 277 -26.20 -7.97 -12.02
N PRO A 278 -25.27 -6.99 -12.06
CA PRO A 278 -25.19 -6.08 -13.20
C PRO A 278 -24.81 -6.82 -14.50
N ILE A 279 -25.30 -6.33 -15.64
CA ILE A 279 -24.89 -6.83 -16.97
C ILE A 279 -23.85 -5.90 -17.60
N SER A 280 -23.87 -4.63 -17.21
CA SER A 280 -23.00 -3.53 -17.62
C SER A 280 -22.72 -2.64 -16.41
N ASP A 281 -21.89 -1.60 -16.56
CA ASP A 281 -21.58 -0.64 -15.48
C ASP A 281 -22.86 -0.20 -14.73
N PRO A 282 -23.10 -0.73 -13.51
CA PRO A 282 -24.30 -0.43 -12.75
C PRO A 282 -24.27 1.00 -12.18
N ASP A 283 -25.44 1.52 -11.85
CA ASP A 283 -25.53 2.66 -10.93
C ASP A 283 -24.80 2.31 -9.60
N PRO A 284 -23.90 3.16 -9.08
CA PRO A 284 -23.10 2.83 -7.90
C PRO A 284 -23.91 2.42 -6.67
N ALA A 285 -25.12 2.95 -6.48
CA ALA A 285 -25.99 2.56 -5.37
C ALA A 285 -26.51 1.12 -5.52
N HIS A 286 -26.95 0.76 -6.73
CA HIS A 286 -27.33 -0.62 -7.05
C HIS A 286 -26.14 -1.58 -6.87
N ALA A 287 -24.97 -1.21 -7.40
CA ALA A 287 -23.74 -1.99 -7.27
C ALA A 287 -23.37 -2.26 -5.79
N ALA A 288 -23.47 -1.23 -4.94
CA ALA A 288 -23.19 -1.33 -3.52
C ALA A 288 -24.17 -2.26 -2.80
N GLU A 289 -25.47 -2.16 -3.09
CA GLU A 289 -26.49 -3.02 -2.47
C GLU A 289 -26.39 -4.47 -2.93
N THR A 290 -26.16 -4.71 -4.22
CA THR A 290 -25.89 -6.08 -4.71
C THR A 290 -24.64 -6.65 -4.07
N PHE A 291 -23.53 -5.90 -4.01
CA PHE A 291 -22.30 -6.38 -3.38
C PHE A 291 -22.43 -6.69 -1.90
N LYS A 292 -23.20 -5.89 -1.15
CA LYS A 292 -23.39 -6.07 0.29
C LYS A 292 -24.07 -7.41 0.67
N LYS A 293 -24.94 -7.93 -0.20
CA LYS A 293 -25.70 -9.17 0.03
C LYS A 293 -25.16 -10.39 -0.73
N SER A 294 -24.13 -10.20 -1.54
CA SER A 294 -23.63 -11.22 -2.47
C SER A 294 -22.22 -11.66 -2.13
N ASP A 295 -21.85 -12.81 -2.66
CA ASP A 295 -20.51 -13.34 -2.53
C ASP A 295 -19.61 -12.90 -3.71
N ARG A 296 -18.34 -12.68 -3.39
CA ARG A 296 -17.24 -12.58 -4.33
C ARG A 296 -16.81 -13.99 -4.73
N ASP A 297 -17.04 -14.33 -6.00
CA ASP A 297 -16.68 -15.61 -6.62
C ASP A 297 -16.00 -15.40 -7.97
N TRP A 298 -15.18 -16.35 -8.40
CA TRP A 298 -14.61 -16.39 -9.75
C TRP A 298 -15.13 -17.60 -10.53
N HIS A 299 -15.36 -17.38 -11.81
CA HIS A 299 -15.97 -18.34 -12.72
C HIS A 299 -15.28 -18.32 -14.07
N VAL A 300 -15.29 -19.47 -14.73
CA VAL A 300 -14.90 -19.59 -16.13
C VAL A 300 -15.89 -20.46 -16.89
N ILE A 301 -16.26 -20.00 -18.09
CA ILE A 301 -16.87 -20.84 -19.11
C ILE A 301 -15.78 -21.22 -20.11
N ILE A 302 -15.62 -22.52 -20.37
CA ILE A 302 -14.59 -23.08 -21.24
C ILE A 302 -15.27 -23.74 -22.43
N ALA A 303 -15.19 -23.09 -23.59
CA ALA A 303 -15.65 -23.65 -24.86
C ALA A 303 -14.51 -24.45 -25.50
N HIS A 304 -14.40 -25.72 -25.08
CA HIS A 304 -13.44 -26.68 -25.60
C HIS A 304 -13.98 -28.11 -25.44
N GLN A 305 -14.30 -28.76 -26.55
CA GLN A 305 -14.99 -30.06 -26.57
C GLN A 305 -14.25 -31.16 -25.78
N GLY A 306 -12.92 -31.20 -25.86
CA GLY A 306 -12.13 -32.20 -25.13
C GLY A 306 -12.22 -32.03 -23.60
N LEU A 307 -12.19 -30.79 -23.12
CA LEU A 307 -12.29 -30.47 -21.70
C LEU A 307 -13.73 -30.67 -21.21
N ALA A 308 -14.72 -30.26 -22.00
CA ALA A 308 -16.13 -30.48 -21.69
C ALA A 308 -16.46 -31.97 -21.55
N ARG A 309 -16.01 -32.82 -22.48
CA ARG A 309 -16.18 -34.28 -22.38
C ARG A 309 -15.47 -34.88 -21.17
N LEU A 310 -14.28 -34.38 -20.85
CA LEU A 310 -13.52 -34.84 -19.68
C LEU A 310 -14.30 -34.58 -18.39
N PHE A 311 -14.70 -33.34 -18.13
CA PHE A 311 -15.47 -33.01 -16.94
C PHE A 311 -16.84 -33.68 -16.91
N GLU A 312 -17.53 -33.80 -18.05
CA GLU A 312 -18.79 -34.55 -18.14
C GLU A 312 -18.60 -36.01 -17.73
N ALA A 313 -17.54 -36.68 -18.20
CA ALA A 313 -17.25 -38.07 -17.82
C ALA A 313 -17.05 -38.23 -16.30
N TYR A 314 -16.44 -37.25 -15.65
CA TYR A 314 -16.29 -37.24 -14.20
C TYR A 314 -17.61 -37.00 -13.47
N VAL A 315 -18.42 -36.04 -13.91
CA VAL A 315 -19.77 -35.80 -13.34
C VAL A 315 -20.65 -37.04 -13.45
N LEU A 316 -20.63 -37.72 -14.61
CA LEU A 316 -21.41 -38.94 -14.82
C LEU A 316 -20.90 -40.12 -13.98
N ASN A 317 -19.58 -40.26 -13.82
CA ASN A 317 -18.96 -41.26 -12.95
C ASN A 317 -19.35 -41.04 -11.48
N ASP A 318 -19.30 -39.79 -11.03
CA ASP A 318 -19.68 -39.42 -9.67
C ASP A 318 -21.17 -39.75 -9.43
N ARG A 319 -22.04 -39.50 -10.41
CA ARG A 319 -23.47 -39.87 -10.34
C ARG A 319 -23.69 -41.37 -10.27
N GLU A 320 -23.02 -42.14 -11.12
CA GLU A 320 -23.13 -43.60 -11.14
C GLU A 320 -22.69 -44.22 -9.82
N THR A 321 -21.58 -43.72 -9.26
CA THR A 321 -21.08 -44.17 -7.95
C THR A 321 -22.03 -43.76 -6.83
N ALA A 322 -22.53 -42.52 -6.84
CA ALA A 322 -23.51 -42.03 -5.88
C ALA A 322 -24.83 -42.82 -5.91
N GLN A 323 -25.27 -43.28 -7.09
CA GLN A 323 -26.49 -44.07 -7.25
C GLN A 323 -26.46 -45.38 -6.44
N GLN A 324 -25.28 -45.99 -6.30
CA GLN A 324 -25.09 -47.24 -5.55
C GLN A 324 -25.21 -47.02 -4.03
N ALA A 325 -24.92 -45.80 -3.57
CA ALA A 325 -24.92 -45.41 -2.17
C ALA A 325 -26.27 -44.82 -1.68
N GLN A 326 -27.26 -44.66 -2.56
CA GLN A 326 -28.57 -44.11 -2.20
C GLN A 326 -29.28 -44.96 -1.14
N GLY A 327 -29.98 -44.29 -0.22
CA GLY A 327 -30.84 -44.93 0.77
C GLY A 327 -30.91 -44.12 2.07
N ALA A 328 -32.10 -43.64 2.40
CA ALA A 328 -32.31 -42.82 3.59
C ALA A 328 -32.07 -43.62 4.88
N LEU A 329 -31.17 -43.12 5.71
CA LEU A 329 -31.01 -43.54 7.11
C LEU A 329 -31.68 -42.47 7.95
N GLY A 330 -32.87 -42.76 8.49
CA GLY A 330 -33.68 -41.78 9.23
C GLY A 330 -32.85 -40.97 10.23
N ALA A 331 -32.80 -39.65 10.04
CA ALA A 331 -32.19 -38.74 10.99
C ALA A 331 -33.09 -38.59 12.22
N ALA A 332 -32.50 -38.41 13.40
CA ALA A 332 -33.25 -38.05 14.60
C ALA A 332 -33.60 -36.56 14.51
N PRO A 333 -34.89 -36.15 14.39
CA PRO A 333 -35.30 -34.76 14.13
C PRO A 333 -34.79 -33.76 15.19
N GLU A 334 -34.58 -34.25 16.42
CA GLU A 334 -34.12 -33.44 17.56
C GLU A 334 -32.66 -32.96 17.40
N LEU A 335 -31.80 -33.73 16.74
CA LEU A 335 -30.40 -33.37 16.45
C LEU A 335 -30.28 -32.39 15.28
N GLU A 336 -31.19 -32.52 14.30
CA GLU A 336 -31.32 -31.62 13.16
C GLU A 336 -31.75 -30.22 13.61
N ALA A 337 -32.80 -30.16 14.44
CA ALA A 337 -33.26 -28.91 15.06
C ALA A 337 -32.19 -28.27 15.96
N PHE A 338 -31.35 -29.07 16.64
CA PHE A 338 -30.25 -28.56 17.46
C PHE A 338 -29.07 -28.03 16.62
N ALA A 339 -28.73 -28.69 15.51
CA ALA A 339 -27.71 -28.22 14.57
C ALA A 339 -28.13 -26.90 13.89
N GLU A 340 -29.41 -26.75 13.54
CA GLU A 340 -29.97 -25.50 13.01
C GLU A 340 -29.93 -24.35 14.03
N GLN A 341 -30.19 -24.64 15.32
CA GLN A 341 -30.17 -23.63 16.39
C GLN A 341 -28.74 -23.19 16.81
N THR A 342 -27.70 -23.91 16.41
CA THR A 342 -26.31 -23.66 16.82
C THR A 342 -25.47 -22.94 15.76
N VAL A 343 -26.08 -22.58 14.62
CA VAL A 343 -25.46 -21.79 13.53
C VAL A 343 -24.92 -20.43 14.02
N ASP A 344 -25.49 -19.88 15.08
CA ASP A 344 -25.16 -18.55 15.63
C ASP A 344 -24.16 -18.59 16.82
N LEU A 345 -23.51 -19.74 17.06
CA LEU A 345 -22.51 -19.91 18.12
C LEU A 345 -21.09 -19.45 17.73
N ALA A 346 -20.93 -18.92 16.51
CA ALA A 346 -19.65 -18.47 15.97
C ALA A 346 -19.07 -17.28 16.76
N GLU A 347 -17.75 -17.31 16.90
CA GLU A 347 -16.97 -16.35 17.67
C GLU A 347 -16.87 -14.96 17.03
N THR A 348 -16.21 -14.05 17.75
CA THR A 348 -15.74 -12.77 17.23
C THR A 348 -14.94 -12.94 15.94
N HIS A 349 -15.54 -12.58 14.82
CA HIS A 349 -14.86 -12.45 13.53
C HIS A 349 -13.92 -11.22 13.57
N PRO A 350 -12.75 -11.28 12.92
CA PRO A 350 -11.96 -10.08 12.67
C PRO A 350 -12.88 -9.07 11.98
N ALA A 351 -13.00 -7.87 12.54
CA ALA A 351 -13.97 -6.89 12.08
C ALA A 351 -13.59 -6.36 10.70
N ALA A 352 -14.21 -6.89 9.64
CA ALA A 352 -14.23 -6.24 8.34
C ALA A 352 -15.54 -5.44 8.22
N ALA A 353 -15.45 -4.12 8.08
CA ALA A 353 -16.60 -3.34 7.64
C ALA A 353 -16.84 -3.65 6.15
N ALA A 354 -18.06 -4.02 5.79
CA ALA A 354 -18.43 -4.18 4.38
C ALA A 354 -18.23 -2.83 3.66
N ARG A 355 -17.38 -2.81 2.64
CA ARG A 355 -17.14 -1.64 1.79
C ARG A 355 -17.81 -1.86 0.44
N ALA A 356 -18.44 -0.82 -0.08
CA ALA A 356 -18.95 -0.85 -1.44
C ALA A 356 -17.79 -1.02 -2.43
N PRO A 357 -17.97 -1.78 -3.52
CA PRO A 357 -16.94 -1.91 -4.53
C PRO A 357 -16.77 -0.57 -5.24
N ALA A 358 -15.53 -0.12 -5.42
CA ALA A 358 -15.24 1.11 -6.15
C ALA A 358 -15.26 0.91 -7.68
N LYS A 359 -15.22 -0.35 -8.13
CA LYS A 359 -15.14 -0.72 -9.54
C LYS A 359 -15.92 -2.00 -9.85
N PHE A 360 -16.57 -1.96 -11.01
CA PHE A 360 -17.19 -3.08 -11.69
C PHE A 360 -16.22 -3.74 -12.68
N PHE A 361 -16.30 -5.07 -12.82
CA PHE A 361 -15.49 -5.87 -13.73
C PHE A 361 -16.36 -6.64 -14.73
N ALA A 362 -16.49 -6.11 -15.94
CA ALA A 362 -17.17 -6.79 -17.04
C ALA A 362 -16.54 -8.16 -17.36
N PRO A 363 -17.30 -9.15 -17.86
CA PRO A 363 -16.75 -10.41 -18.33
C PRO A 363 -15.69 -10.23 -19.41
N LEU A 364 -14.64 -11.04 -19.37
CA LEU A 364 -13.64 -11.12 -20.43
C LEU A 364 -13.89 -12.37 -21.28
N THR A 365 -14.08 -12.20 -22.59
CA THR A 365 -14.03 -13.31 -23.55
C THR A 365 -12.68 -13.31 -24.27
N VAL A 366 -11.97 -14.44 -24.25
CA VAL A 366 -10.65 -14.58 -24.87
C VAL A 366 -10.56 -15.90 -25.64
N THR A 367 -9.98 -15.87 -26.84
CA THR A 367 -9.70 -17.06 -27.67
C THR A 367 -8.22 -17.06 -28.04
N GLU A 368 -7.43 -17.83 -27.30
CA GLU A 368 -5.97 -17.81 -27.40
C GLU A 368 -5.38 -19.20 -27.16
N PRO A 369 -4.14 -19.47 -27.63
CA PRO A 369 -3.36 -20.62 -27.17
C PRO A 369 -3.09 -20.52 -25.66
N MET A 370 -3.39 -21.59 -24.95
CA MET A 370 -3.14 -21.69 -23.51
C MET A 370 -2.97 -23.14 -23.08
N THR A 371 -2.41 -23.34 -21.89
CA THR A 371 -2.39 -24.65 -21.23
C THR A 371 -3.38 -24.65 -20.08
N VAL A 372 -4.33 -25.59 -20.09
CA VAL A 372 -5.32 -25.81 -19.03
C VAL A 372 -5.04 -27.15 -18.37
N GLN A 373 -4.72 -27.14 -17.08
CA GLN A 373 -4.56 -28.35 -16.26
C GLN A 373 -5.84 -28.55 -15.44
N PRO A 374 -6.66 -29.58 -15.73
CA PRO A 374 -7.75 -30.00 -14.86
C PRO A 374 -7.23 -30.39 -13.47
N LEU A 375 -7.94 -29.98 -12.42
CA LEU A 375 -7.66 -30.34 -11.04
C LEU A 375 -8.93 -30.92 -10.41
N LEU A 376 -8.86 -32.14 -9.89
CA LEU A 376 -9.93 -32.73 -9.11
C LEU A 376 -9.35 -33.43 -7.87
N THR A 377 -10.16 -33.50 -6.82
CA THR A 377 -9.85 -34.18 -5.55
C THR A 377 -10.93 -35.25 -5.34
N PRO A 378 -10.61 -36.45 -4.82
CA PRO A 378 -9.30 -36.95 -4.38
C PRO A 378 -8.50 -37.68 -5.48
N ASP A 379 -8.63 -37.27 -6.75
CA ASP A 379 -7.91 -37.89 -7.86
C ASP A 379 -6.39 -37.88 -7.66
N LEU A 380 -5.74 -38.92 -8.19
CA LEU A 380 -4.30 -39.12 -8.06
C LEU A 380 -3.57 -38.73 -9.35
N GLY A 381 -2.37 -38.17 -9.19
CA GLY A 381 -1.43 -37.96 -10.28
C GLY A 381 -0.71 -39.26 -10.69
N PRO A 382 0.11 -39.21 -11.76
CA PRO A 382 0.87 -40.37 -12.25
C PRO A 382 1.83 -40.98 -11.23
N ASP A 383 2.23 -40.23 -10.22
CA ASP A 383 3.10 -40.64 -9.11
C ASP A 383 2.33 -41.24 -7.92
N GLY A 384 1.01 -41.32 -8.01
CA GLY A 384 0.12 -41.79 -6.94
C GLY A 384 -0.12 -40.78 -5.83
N ALA A 385 0.41 -39.55 -5.93
CA ALA A 385 0.10 -38.47 -5.00
C ALA A 385 -1.22 -37.78 -5.37
N GLY A 386 -1.87 -37.11 -4.41
CA GLY A 386 -3.06 -36.32 -4.70
C GLY A 386 -2.79 -35.26 -5.77
N LEU A 387 -3.57 -35.27 -6.86
CA LEU A 387 -3.34 -34.43 -8.03
C LEU A 387 -3.41 -32.94 -7.68
N TYR A 388 -4.46 -32.52 -6.96
CA TYR A 388 -4.61 -31.11 -6.56
C TYR A 388 -3.42 -30.64 -5.71
N ALA A 389 -3.11 -31.35 -4.62
CA ALA A 389 -2.04 -30.97 -3.70
C ALA A 389 -0.66 -30.92 -4.41
N SER A 390 -0.35 -31.92 -5.24
CA SER A 390 0.93 -31.95 -5.97
C SER A 390 1.07 -30.80 -6.97
N LYS A 391 0.02 -30.51 -7.75
CA LYS A 391 0.03 -29.41 -8.74
C LYS A 391 0.05 -28.04 -8.09
N MET A 392 -0.72 -27.83 -7.02
CA MET A 392 -0.70 -26.57 -6.27
C MET A 392 0.66 -26.33 -5.62
N ARG A 393 1.28 -27.37 -5.04
CA ARG A 393 2.63 -27.27 -4.49
C ARG A 393 3.63 -26.84 -5.55
N GLN A 394 3.63 -27.49 -6.71
CA GLN A 394 4.52 -27.13 -7.82
C GLN A 394 4.31 -25.67 -8.26
N LEU A 395 3.06 -25.22 -8.31
CA LEU A 395 2.71 -23.86 -8.73
C LEU A 395 3.20 -22.81 -7.73
N ILE A 396 3.01 -23.05 -6.43
CA ILE A 396 3.45 -22.17 -5.34
C ILE A 396 4.97 -22.13 -5.26
N GLU A 397 5.64 -23.29 -5.28
CA GLU A 397 7.11 -23.38 -5.29
C GLU A 397 7.73 -22.75 -6.54
N GLY A 398 6.97 -22.68 -7.63
CA GLY A 398 7.37 -22.06 -8.90
C GLY A 398 7.23 -20.53 -8.95
N ALA A 399 6.52 -19.91 -7.99
CA ALA A 399 6.33 -18.45 -7.99
C ALA A 399 7.64 -17.69 -7.78
N GLN A 400 7.87 -16.66 -8.59
CA GLN A 400 9.13 -15.88 -8.62
C GLN A 400 8.95 -14.40 -8.24
N HIS A 401 7.77 -13.83 -8.43
CA HIS A 401 7.51 -12.40 -8.28
C HIS A 401 6.30 -12.14 -7.38
N SER A 402 5.18 -12.80 -7.65
CA SER A 402 3.92 -12.61 -6.92
C SER A 402 3.11 -13.90 -6.75
N LEU A 403 2.45 -14.00 -5.60
CA LEU A 403 1.48 -15.05 -5.27
C LEU A 403 0.30 -14.42 -4.57
N TYR A 404 -0.83 -14.33 -5.26
CA TYR A 404 -2.07 -13.77 -4.74
C TYR A 404 -3.10 -14.86 -4.53
N ILE A 405 -3.70 -14.88 -3.34
CA ILE A 405 -4.56 -15.97 -2.88
C ILE A 405 -5.87 -15.36 -2.36
N GLN A 406 -7.01 -15.73 -2.95
CA GLN A 406 -8.33 -15.35 -2.44
C GLN A 406 -9.16 -16.59 -2.19
N LEU A 407 -9.38 -16.91 -0.91
CA LEU A 407 -10.12 -18.09 -0.46
C LEU A 407 -11.26 -17.68 0.48
N GLN A 408 -12.30 -18.51 0.61
CA GLN A 408 -13.28 -18.33 1.68
C GLN A 408 -12.60 -18.51 3.05
N TYR A 409 -11.79 -19.56 3.20
CA TYR A 409 -11.00 -19.80 4.41
C TYR A 409 -9.76 -20.66 4.14
N MET A 410 -8.82 -20.58 5.07
CA MET A 410 -7.60 -21.39 5.13
C MET A 410 -7.44 -21.92 6.56
N HIS A 411 -7.87 -23.16 6.80
CA HIS A 411 -7.97 -23.81 8.11
C HIS A 411 -6.87 -24.86 8.28
N PRO A 412 -5.72 -24.53 8.91
CA PRO A 412 -4.59 -25.46 9.05
C PRO A 412 -4.92 -26.67 9.91
N SER A 413 -4.49 -27.85 9.47
CA SER A 413 -4.66 -29.11 10.21
C SER A 413 -3.50 -29.39 11.17
N THR A 414 -3.76 -30.20 12.21
CA THR A 414 -2.75 -30.81 13.09
C THR A 414 -2.59 -32.31 12.86
N LYS A 415 -3.39 -32.92 11.97
CA LYS A 415 -3.36 -34.36 11.73
C LYS A 415 -2.16 -34.73 10.88
N ASP A 416 -1.41 -35.75 11.29
CA ASP A 416 -0.28 -36.27 10.50
C ASP A 416 -0.73 -36.74 9.10
N ALA A 417 -1.96 -37.26 8.98
CA ALA A 417 -2.55 -37.66 7.71
C ALA A 417 -2.71 -36.50 6.72
N ASP A 418 -2.69 -35.25 7.19
CA ASP A 418 -2.88 -34.05 6.38
C ASP A 418 -1.54 -33.38 5.99
N ALA A 419 -0.41 -34.08 6.15
CA ALA A 419 0.93 -33.53 5.89
C ALA A 419 1.11 -32.92 4.49
N ALA A 420 0.43 -33.47 3.47
CA ALA A 420 0.47 -32.91 2.12
C ALA A 420 -0.20 -31.53 2.01
N PHE A 421 -1.24 -31.26 2.82
CA PHE A 421 -1.85 -29.93 2.93
C PHE A 421 -0.94 -28.99 3.73
N THR A 422 -0.38 -29.44 4.84
CA THR A 422 0.59 -28.66 5.63
C THR A 422 1.77 -28.20 4.77
N ALA A 423 2.27 -29.06 3.88
CA ALA A 423 3.34 -28.73 2.95
C ALA A 423 3.00 -27.58 1.97
N LEU A 424 1.71 -27.32 1.69
CA LEU A 424 1.30 -26.15 0.89
C LEU A 424 1.46 -24.85 1.68
N LEU A 425 1.14 -24.86 2.97
CA LEU A 425 1.35 -23.72 3.86
C LEU A 425 2.84 -23.42 4.01
N ASP A 426 3.66 -24.47 4.19
CA ASP A 426 5.11 -24.36 4.23
C ASP A 426 5.67 -23.77 2.94
N ALA A 427 5.13 -24.17 1.78
CA ALA A 427 5.55 -23.63 0.49
C ALA A 427 5.24 -22.13 0.36
N ILE A 428 4.09 -21.66 0.86
CA ILE A 428 3.77 -20.22 0.91
C ILE A 428 4.77 -19.48 1.80
N ALA A 429 5.00 -19.96 3.03
CA ALA A 429 5.95 -19.35 3.95
C ALA A 429 7.38 -19.29 3.36
N ALA A 430 7.78 -20.32 2.62
CA ALA A 430 9.04 -20.34 1.90
C ALA A 430 9.11 -19.31 0.76
N ARG A 431 8.00 -19.04 0.06
CA ARG A 431 7.94 -17.98 -0.97
C ARG A 431 8.08 -16.59 -0.38
N VAL A 432 7.43 -16.32 0.76
CA VAL A 432 7.61 -15.07 1.52
C VAL A 432 9.09 -14.89 1.88
N THR A 433 9.72 -15.93 2.42
CA THR A 433 11.15 -15.91 2.79
C THR A 433 12.05 -15.69 1.57
N ALA A 434 11.65 -16.17 0.39
CA ALA A 434 12.35 -15.97 -0.87
C ALA A 434 12.14 -14.57 -1.50
N GLY A 435 11.39 -13.67 -0.85
CA GLY A 435 11.13 -12.32 -1.33
C GLY A 435 10.01 -12.21 -2.37
N VAL A 436 9.21 -13.27 -2.56
CA VAL A 436 8.01 -13.21 -3.42
C VAL A 436 6.93 -12.40 -2.72
N THR A 437 6.25 -11.53 -3.47
CA THR A 437 5.13 -10.74 -2.92
C THR A 437 3.93 -11.66 -2.73
N VAL A 438 3.61 -11.99 -1.47
CA VAL A 438 2.45 -12.82 -1.12
C VAL A 438 1.34 -11.96 -0.53
N ARG A 439 0.10 -12.13 -1.03
CA ARG A 439 -1.10 -11.46 -0.51
C ARG A 439 -2.24 -12.46 -0.39
N ILE A 440 -2.93 -12.46 0.75
CA ILE A 440 -3.99 -13.42 1.05
C ILE A 440 -5.26 -12.66 1.45
N ILE A 441 -6.35 -12.84 0.72
CA ILE A 441 -7.70 -12.39 1.12
C ILE A 441 -8.48 -13.62 1.58
N LEU A 442 -8.99 -13.56 2.81
CA LEU A 442 -9.88 -14.57 3.38
C LEU A 442 -11.23 -13.94 3.74
N SER A 443 -12.25 -14.75 3.96
CA SER A 443 -13.55 -14.26 4.40
C SER A 443 -13.65 -14.15 5.91
N GLN A 444 -14.80 -13.66 6.40
CA GLN A 444 -15.14 -13.63 7.82
C GLN A 444 -15.04 -15.01 8.51
N TRP A 445 -15.12 -16.11 7.75
CA TRP A 445 -15.01 -17.46 8.29
C TRP A 445 -13.60 -17.78 8.82
N GLN A 446 -12.57 -17.01 8.42
CA GLN A 446 -11.27 -17.01 9.08
C GLN A 446 -11.33 -16.22 10.40
N ASN A 447 -12.03 -16.77 11.40
CA ASN A 447 -12.20 -16.12 12.71
C ASN A 447 -10.88 -15.99 13.48
N SER A 448 -10.90 -15.33 14.65
CA SER A 448 -9.69 -15.10 15.46
C SER A 448 -8.95 -16.38 15.84
N GLN A 449 -9.65 -17.47 16.18
CA GLN A 449 -9.00 -18.74 16.49
C GLN A 449 -8.32 -19.37 15.25
N TRP A 450 -8.97 -19.30 14.09
CA TRP A 450 -8.37 -19.75 12.84
C TRP A 450 -7.20 -18.86 12.39
N MET A 451 -7.22 -17.57 12.70
CA MET A 451 -6.07 -16.68 12.53
C MET A 451 -4.90 -17.08 13.45
N GLU A 452 -5.16 -17.38 14.73
CA GLU A 452 -4.14 -17.95 15.63
C GLU A 452 -3.53 -19.23 15.01
N ARG A 453 -4.36 -20.14 14.52
CA ARG A 453 -3.91 -21.39 13.88
C ARG A 453 -3.09 -21.16 12.61
N LEU A 454 -3.45 -20.15 11.82
CA LEU A 454 -2.70 -19.77 10.62
C LEU A 454 -1.30 -19.25 10.98
N GLN A 455 -1.21 -18.40 12.01
CA GLN A 455 0.07 -17.96 12.58
C GLN A 455 0.87 -19.15 13.14
N MET A 456 0.22 -20.10 13.83
CA MET A 456 0.88 -21.31 14.33
C MET A 456 1.43 -22.20 13.20
N ALA A 457 0.77 -22.19 12.04
CA ALA A 457 1.19 -22.93 10.85
C ALA A 457 2.31 -22.23 10.06
N GLY A 458 2.85 -21.10 10.57
CA GLY A 458 3.97 -20.39 9.95
C GLY A 458 3.59 -19.37 8.90
N ILE A 459 2.29 -19.11 8.70
CA ILE A 459 1.82 -18.04 7.82
C ILE A 459 1.70 -16.76 8.63
N ASP A 460 2.49 -15.74 8.29
CA ASP A 460 2.38 -14.43 8.91
C ASP A 460 1.00 -13.82 8.60
N THR A 461 0.19 -13.65 9.64
CA THR A 461 -1.18 -13.12 9.54
C THR A 461 -1.26 -11.67 9.07
N GLY A 462 -0.15 -10.91 9.05
CA GLY A 462 -0.16 -9.60 8.38
C GLY A 462 -0.07 -9.65 6.86
N LEU A 463 0.10 -10.84 6.26
CA LEU A 463 -0.11 -11.06 4.82
C LEU A 463 -1.60 -11.23 4.48
N VAL A 464 -2.47 -11.30 5.50
CA VAL A 464 -3.88 -11.64 5.38
C VAL A 464 -4.75 -10.39 5.55
N ARG A 465 -5.72 -10.22 4.64
CA ARG A 465 -6.85 -9.30 4.79
C ARG A 465 -8.16 -10.08 4.82
N ILE A 466 -9.13 -9.56 5.55
CA ILE A 466 -10.48 -10.12 5.70
C ILE A 466 -11.46 -9.29 4.87
N GLN A 467 -12.25 -9.94 4.04
CA GLN A 467 -13.33 -9.34 3.26
C GLN A 467 -14.61 -10.13 3.48
N ASN A 468 -15.66 -9.46 3.98
CA ASN A 468 -16.97 -10.11 4.13
C ASN A 468 -17.51 -10.54 2.78
N GLY A 469 -18.13 -11.72 2.73
CA GLY A 469 -18.71 -12.25 1.50
C GLY A 469 -17.69 -12.74 0.49
N VAL A 470 -16.46 -13.09 0.89
CA VAL A 470 -15.57 -13.85 0.00
C VAL A 470 -15.97 -15.32 -0.01
N HIS A 471 -16.36 -15.83 -1.17
CA HIS A 471 -16.60 -17.24 -1.43
C HIS A 471 -15.72 -17.78 -2.57
N ASN A 472 -14.72 -17.03 -2.99
CA ASN A 472 -13.76 -17.44 -4.03
C ASN A 472 -12.79 -18.53 -3.55
N LYS A 473 -12.21 -19.28 -4.49
CA LYS A 473 -11.08 -20.21 -4.27
C LYS A 473 -10.07 -20.08 -5.41
N GLY A 474 -9.47 -18.90 -5.49
CA GLY A 474 -8.67 -18.43 -6.61
C GLY A 474 -7.22 -18.11 -6.25
N PHE A 475 -6.32 -18.33 -7.21
CA PHE A 475 -4.89 -18.01 -7.09
C PHE A 475 -4.42 -17.29 -8.35
N VAL A 476 -3.60 -16.26 -8.21
CA VAL A 476 -2.86 -15.64 -9.33
C VAL A 476 -1.36 -15.71 -9.03
N ILE A 477 -0.59 -16.20 -9.99
CA ILE A 477 0.84 -16.45 -9.84
C ILE A 477 1.60 -15.73 -10.97
N ASP A 478 2.54 -14.87 -10.58
CA ASP A 478 3.45 -14.11 -11.45
C ASP A 478 2.76 -13.40 -12.64
N SER A 479 1.52 -12.93 -12.43
CA SER A 479 0.68 -12.30 -13.47
C SER A 479 0.54 -13.15 -14.76
N ARG A 480 0.73 -14.47 -14.65
CA ARG A 480 0.81 -15.41 -15.78
C ARG A 480 -0.14 -16.60 -15.66
N ARG A 481 -0.29 -17.12 -14.45
CA ARG A 481 -1.12 -18.31 -14.19
C ARG A 481 -2.22 -17.96 -13.23
N VAL A 482 -3.40 -18.52 -13.48
CA VAL A 482 -4.54 -18.44 -12.55
C VAL A 482 -5.03 -19.84 -12.20
N VAL A 483 -5.50 -20.00 -10.97
CA VAL A 483 -6.27 -21.16 -10.54
C VAL A 483 -7.68 -20.71 -10.23
N ILE A 484 -8.66 -21.37 -10.83
CA ILE A 484 -10.08 -21.23 -10.50
C ILE A 484 -10.56 -22.58 -9.98
N SER A 485 -11.12 -22.64 -8.79
CA SER A 485 -11.53 -23.91 -8.18
C SER A 485 -12.72 -23.76 -7.25
N SER A 486 -13.26 -24.89 -6.79
CA SER A 486 -14.20 -24.96 -5.68
C SER A 486 -13.53 -25.18 -4.32
N GLN A 487 -12.20 -25.36 -4.30
CA GLN A 487 -11.47 -25.98 -3.20
C GLN A 487 -11.14 -25.01 -2.05
N ASN A 488 -11.84 -25.14 -0.92
CA ASN A 488 -11.42 -24.47 0.31
C ASN A 488 -10.19 -25.16 0.92
N TRP A 489 -9.32 -24.39 1.58
CA TRP A 489 -8.08 -24.94 2.12
C TRP A 489 -8.27 -25.45 3.54
N SER A 490 -8.50 -26.76 3.65
CA SER A 490 -8.47 -27.55 4.88
C SER A 490 -7.92 -28.95 4.58
N GLY A 491 -7.65 -29.77 5.62
CA GLY A 491 -7.20 -31.15 5.42
C GLY A 491 -8.16 -31.96 4.54
N ASP A 492 -9.43 -32.03 4.92
CA ASP A 492 -10.45 -32.72 4.13
C ASP A 492 -10.67 -32.06 2.77
N GLY A 493 -10.67 -30.72 2.69
CA GLY A 493 -10.78 -30.00 1.43
C GLY A 493 -9.70 -30.46 0.45
N VAL A 494 -8.44 -30.13 0.75
CA VAL A 494 -7.31 -30.32 -0.17
C VAL A 494 -7.06 -31.80 -0.52
N LEU A 495 -7.48 -32.74 0.33
CA LEU A 495 -7.05 -34.15 0.23
C LEU A 495 -8.19 -35.15 -0.04
N GLN A 496 -9.42 -34.89 0.39
CA GLN A 496 -10.44 -35.94 0.50
C GLN A 496 -11.82 -35.59 -0.05
N ASN A 497 -12.25 -34.33 0.04
CA ASN A 497 -13.53 -33.88 -0.49
C ASN A 497 -13.56 -33.97 -2.02
N ARG A 498 -14.77 -33.99 -2.57
CA ARG A 498 -14.93 -33.87 -4.02
C ARG A 498 -14.91 -32.40 -4.41
N ASP A 499 -13.92 -32.00 -5.19
CA ASP A 499 -13.81 -30.64 -5.71
C ASP A 499 -13.27 -30.66 -7.14
N ALA A 500 -13.46 -29.54 -7.85
CA ALA A 500 -12.94 -29.35 -9.20
C ALA A 500 -12.32 -27.96 -9.36
N GLY A 501 -11.35 -27.88 -10.26
CA GLY A 501 -10.67 -26.65 -10.64
C GLY A 501 -9.87 -26.79 -11.92
N VAL A 502 -9.28 -25.68 -12.34
CA VAL A 502 -8.33 -25.62 -13.45
C VAL A 502 -7.18 -24.70 -13.10
N ILE A 503 -5.97 -25.06 -13.52
CA ILE A 503 -4.84 -24.12 -13.65
C ILE A 503 -4.81 -23.68 -15.11
N ILE A 504 -4.81 -22.37 -15.34
CA ILE A 504 -4.75 -21.77 -16.68
C ILE A 504 -3.42 -21.01 -16.78
N ASP A 505 -2.52 -21.47 -17.66
CA ASP A 505 -1.29 -20.75 -18.02
C ASP A 505 -1.57 -19.85 -19.22
N ASN A 506 -2.01 -18.62 -18.93
CA ASN A 506 -2.28 -17.57 -19.90
C ASN A 506 -2.26 -16.20 -19.20
N ALA A 507 -1.41 -15.29 -19.69
CA ALA A 507 -1.22 -13.97 -19.07
C ALA A 507 -2.46 -13.06 -19.19
N THR A 508 -3.22 -13.15 -20.29
CA THR A 508 -4.45 -12.37 -20.48
C THR A 508 -5.50 -12.74 -19.43
N VAL A 509 -5.70 -14.03 -19.20
CA VAL A 509 -6.61 -14.55 -18.18
C VAL A 509 -6.11 -14.21 -16.77
N ALA A 510 -4.81 -14.37 -16.51
CA ALA A 510 -4.23 -14.03 -15.22
C ALA A 510 -4.39 -12.53 -14.90
N ALA A 511 -4.12 -11.64 -15.86
CA ALA A 511 -4.29 -10.21 -15.69
C ALA A 511 -5.74 -9.82 -15.36
N TYR A 512 -6.74 -10.52 -15.93
CA TYR A 512 -8.16 -10.28 -15.64
C TYR A 512 -8.51 -10.54 -14.17
N PHE A 513 -8.10 -11.69 -13.62
CA PHE A 513 -8.37 -12.01 -12.23
C PHE A 513 -7.44 -11.26 -11.27
N GLU A 514 -6.22 -10.92 -11.71
CA GLU A 514 -5.27 -10.11 -10.95
C GLU A 514 -5.83 -8.71 -10.64
N GLN A 515 -6.42 -8.02 -11.62
CA GLN A 515 -7.00 -6.70 -11.37
C GLN A 515 -8.18 -6.75 -10.38
N ILE A 516 -8.97 -7.84 -10.40
CA ILE A 516 -10.08 -8.04 -9.46
C ILE A 516 -9.51 -8.26 -8.07
N PHE A 517 -8.53 -9.16 -7.94
CA PHE A 517 -7.83 -9.42 -6.69
C PHE A 517 -7.22 -8.16 -6.09
N LEU A 518 -6.48 -7.38 -6.89
CA LEU A 518 -5.80 -6.17 -6.43
C LEU A 518 -6.81 -5.09 -6.03
N HIS A 519 -7.91 -4.93 -6.77
CA HIS A 519 -8.97 -4.02 -6.38
C HIS A 519 -9.59 -4.43 -5.04
N ASP A 520 -9.94 -5.71 -4.89
CA ASP A 520 -10.51 -6.23 -3.65
C ASP A 520 -9.52 -6.05 -2.50
N TRP A 521 -8.23 -6.33 -2.72
CA TRP A 521 -7.15 -6.09 -1.75
C TRP A 521 -7.09 -4.63 -1.32
N ASP A 522 -7.02 -3.69 -2.26
CA ASP A 522 -6.76 -2.27 -1.99
C ASP A 522 -8.00 -1.53 -1.47
N ASN A 523 -9.20 -1.90 -1.91
CA ASN A 523 -10.42 -1.10 -1.71
C ASN A 523 -11.44 -1.77 -0.78
N VAL A 524 -11.50 -3.10 -0.75
CA VAL A 524 -12.60 -3.84 -0.11
C VAL A 524 -12.14 -4.56 1.16
N ALA A 525 -11.06 -5.34 1.08
CA ALA A 525 -10.55 -6.17 2.14
C ALA A 525 -9.84 -5.36 3.23
N VAL A 526 -10.02 -5.76 4.49
CA VAL A 526 -9.53 -5.08 5.69
C VAL A 526 -8.46 -5.94 6.34
N GLY A 527 -7.24 -5.42 6.47
CA GLY A 527 -6.20 -6.04 7.31
C GLY A 527 -6.39 -5.68 8.78
N HIS A 528 -5.57 -6.26 9.65
CA HIS A 528 -5.49 -5.82 11.04
C HIS A 528 -5.37 -4.30 11.08
N ALA A 529 -6.25 -3.62 11.83
CA ALA A 529 -6.15 -2.17 12.07
C ALA A 529 -4.83 -1.77 12.79
N THR A 530 -4.00 -2.75 13.10
CA THR A 530 -2.63 -2.65 13.55
C THR A 530 -1.70 -3.53 12.67
N ARG A 531 -1.74 -3.31 11.35
CA ARG A 531 -0.60 -3.48 10.41
C ARG A 531 -0.71 -2.64 9.13
N MET A 532 -1.51 -1.58 9.16
CA MET A 532 -0.98 -0.28 8.74
C MET A 532 -0.14 0.19 9.92
N ASP A 533 1.17 0.32 9.76
CA ASP A 533 2.12 0.68 10.82
C ASP A 533 2.42 -0.42 11.85
N ALA A 534 3.06 -1.49 11.38
CA ALA A 534 4.17 -2.06 12.14
C ALA A 534 5.23 -2.51 11.14
N VAL A 535 5.99 -1.54 10.60
CA VAL A 535 7.43 -1.78 10.69
C VAL A 535 7.62 -2.06 12.17
N ALA A 536 8.07 -3.27 12.50
CA ALA A 536 8.36 -3.60 13.88
C ALA A 536 9.00 -2.36 14.50
N ALA A 537 8.49 -1.94 15.65
CA ALA A 537 9.38 -1.32 16.61
C ALA A 537 10.51 -2.34 16.76
N THR A 538 11.54 -2.20 15.92
CA THR A 538 12.89 -2.47 16.34
C THR A 538 12.93 -1.81 17.71
N GLN A 539 13.30 -2.55 18.73
CA GLN A 539 13.36 -2.03 20.10
C GLN A 539 14.28 -0.78 20.22
N ASP A 540 14.84 -0.29 19.10
CA ASP A 540 15.81 0.78 18.95
C ASP A 540 15.46 1.88 17.89
N GLY A 541 14.20 2.05 17.41
CA GLY A 541 13.89 2.96 16.27
C GLY A 541 12.55 3.72 16.24
N VAL A 542 12.41 4.66 15.30
CA VAL A 542 11.24 5.56 15.08
C VAL A 542 10.76 5.49 13.63
N LEU A 543 9.50 5.86 13.34
CA LEU A 543 8.98 5.88 11.97
C LEU A 543 9.16 7.24 11.30
N GLY A 544 9.54 7.23 10.03
CA GLY A 544 9.63 8.44 9.19
C GLY A 544 9.25 8.16 7.74
N TRP A 545 8.70 9.17 7.07
CA TRP A 545 8.35 9.08 5.65
C TRP A 545 9.60 8.96 4.76
N GLN A 546 9.48 8.15 3.71
CA GLN A 546 10.51 8.05 2.66
C GLN A 546 10.36 9.15 1.61
N ASP A 547 9.11 9.42 1.25
CA ASP A 547 8.59 10.40 0.31
C ASP A 547 7.30 10.99 0.88
N ASP A 548 6.83 12.10 0.31
CA ASP A 548 5.59 12.73 0.76
C ASP A 548 4.39 11.77 0.59
N PRO A 549 3.48 11.66 1.59
CA PRO A 549 2.41 10.66 1.61
C PRO A 549 1.33 10.84 0.52
N GLY A 550 1.36 11.93 -0.25
CA GLY A 550 0.52 12.12 -1.43
C GLY A 550 -0.98 12.25 -1.14
N GLU A 551 -1.79 12.14 -2.19
CA GLU A 551 -3.24 12.37 -2.09
C GLU A 551 -4.05 11.17 -1.59
N SER A 552 -3.56 9.93 -1.72
CA SER A 552 -4.33 8.73 -1.37
C SER A 552 -4.38 8.43 0.13
N LEU A 553 -5.46 7.76 0.55
CA LEU A 553 -5.64 7.23 1.90
C LEU A 553 -6.01 5.73 1.80
N PRO A 554 -5.13 4.81 2.24
CA PRO A 554 -3.79 5.07 2.80
C PRO A 554 -2.79 5.62 1.77
N PRO A 555 -1.71 6.28 2.22
CA PRO A 555 -0.57 6.63 1.38
C PRO A 555 -0.04 5.39 0.64
N PRO A 556 0.41 5.52 -0.61
CA PRO A 556 0.79 4.38 -1.44
C PRO A 556 2.09 3.72 -0.95
N VAL A 557 2.93 4.48 -0.24
CA VAL A 557 4.17 4.00 0.38
C VAL A 557 4.13 4.27 1.88
N PRO A 558 4.28 3.23 2.73
CA PRO A 558 4.27 3.39 4.18
C PRO A 558 5.57 4.00 4.70
N PRO A 559 5.56 4.60 5.92
CA PRO A 559 6.76 5.08 6.56
C PRO A 559 7.70 3.92 6.92
N GLU A 560 9.00 4.19 6.95
CA GLU A 560 10.02 3.19 7.30
C GLU A 560 10.54 3.40 8.72
N SER A 561 10.93 2.31 9.39
CA SER A 561 11.68 2.40 10.66
C SER A 561 13.08 2.94 10.40
N ARG A 562 13.51 3.83 11.29
CA ARG A 562 14.79 4.53 11.29
C ARG A 562 15.41 4.49 12.68
N PRO A 563 16.75 4.49 12.78
CA PRO A 563 17.41 4.74 14.07
C PRO A 563 16.90 6.04 14.68
N VAL A 564 16.85 6.10 16.02
CA VAL A 564 16.45 7.33 16.72
C VAL A 564 17.35 8.50 16.28
N PRO A 565 16.79 9.58 15.70
CA PRO A 565 17.58 10.69 15.18
C PRO A 565 18.26 11.46 16.32
N ILE A 566 19.51 11.85 16.10
CA ILE A 566 20.26 12.69 17.04
C ILE A 566 20.30 14.12 16.49
N LEU A 567 19.44 14.98 17.05
CA LEU A 567 19.31 16.39 16.64
C LEU A 567 20.47 17.27 17.14
N THR A 568 21.17 16.86 18.19
CA THR A 568 22.21 17.65 18.88
C THR A 568 23.62 17.44 18.34
N LEU A 569 23.78 16.79 17.19
CA LEU A 569 25.09 16.64 16.56
C LEU A 569 25.57 17.99 15.99
N SER A 570 26.84 18.32 16.26
CA SER A 570 27.51 19.52 15.75
C SER A 570 28.43 19.17 14.57
N PRO A 571 28.62 20.08 13.60
CA PRO A 571 27.86 21.33 13.41
C PRO A 571 26.41 21.05 12.98
N LEU A 572 25.58 22.08 12.91
CA LEU A 572 24.17 22.03 12.50
C LEU A 572 23.23 21.41 13.55
N GLN A 573 23.39 21.79 14.83
CA GLN A 573 22.51 21.33 15.91
C GLN A 573 21.08 21.85 15.76
N LEU A 574 20.10 20.97 16.00
CA LEU A 574 18.67 21.26 15.92
C LEU A 574 18.01 20.99 17.27
N ALA A 575 16.88 21.63 17.52
CA ALA A 575 16.05 21.39 18.69
C ALA A 575 14.57 21.52 18.36
N ILE A 576 13.74 20.58 18.82
CA ILE A 576 12.27 20.70 18.80
C ILE A 576 11.82 21.20 20.18
N PRO A 577 11.55 22.51 20.37
CA PRO A 577 11.15 23.04 21.66
C PRO A 577 9.69 22.68 22.00
N LYS A 578 9.34 22.75 23.29
CA LYS A 578 7.98 22.55 23.85
C LYS A 578 7.39 21.13 23.82
N ALA A 579 8.04 20.15 23.21
CA ALA A 579 7.66 18.74 23.33
C ALA A 579 8.65 18.01 24.24
N THR A 580 8.17 17.39 25.32
CA THR A 580 8.92 16.24 25.87
C THR A 580 8.98 15.23 24.73
N ALA A 581 10.19 14.87 24.29
CA ALA A 581 10.35 13.91 23.21
C ALA A 581 9.48 12.67 23.52
N PRO A 582 8.55 12.29 22.63
CA PRO A 582 7.79 11.06 22.79
C PRO A 582 8.76 9.89 22.97
N ALA A 583 8.33 8.78 23.56
CA ALA A 583 9.18 7.58 23.62
C ALA A 583 9.63 7.19 22.21
N ALA A 584 10.91 6.85 22.00
CA ALA A 584 11.39 6.48 20.68
C ALA A 584 10.83 5.10 20.28
N ARG A 585 9.76 5.10 19.49
CA ARG A 585 9.07 3.92 18.96
C ARG A 585 8.27 4.30 17.72
N GLY A 586 7.70 3.31 17.04
CA GLY A 586 6.70 3.56 16.00
C GLY A 586 5.40 4.12 16.58
N TYR A 587 4.89 5.17 15.95
CA TYR A 587 3.59 5.78 16.24
C TYR A 587 2.71 5.74 15.00
N GLN A 588 1.40 5.69 15.21
CA GLN A 588 0.41 5.68 14.13
C GLN A 588 0.49 6.99 13.32
N ILE A 589 0.42 6.89 12.00
CA ILE A 589 0.31 8.06 11.10
C ILE A 589 -0.84 8.98 11.54
N GLY A 590 -0.60 10.29 11.50
CA GLY A 590 -1.56 11.33 11.89
C GLY A 590 -1.59 11.67 13.38
N THR A 591 -0.78 10.99 14.20
CA THR A 591 -0.58 11.37 15.61
C THR A 591 0.49 12.45 15.77
N ALA A 592 0.41 13.26 16.84
CA ALA A 592 1.41 14.28 17.13
C ALA A 592 2.81 13.69 17.39
N GLU A 593 2.86 12.47 17.93
CA GLU A 593 4.11 11.74 18.18
C GLU A 593 4.74 11.20 16.89
N PHE A 594 3.92 10.72 15.95
CA PHE A 594 4.41 10.38 14.61
C PHE A 594 4.97 11.61 13.90
N ARG A 595 4.27 12.76 13.98
CA ARG A 595 4.78 14.03 13.45
C ARG A 595 6.13 14.38 14.04
N TYR A 596 6.26 14.34 15.36
CA TYR A 596 7.53 14.61 16.04
C TYR A 596 8.67 13.80 15.44
N TRP A 597 8.48 12.48 15.34
CA TRP A 597 9.55 11.58 14.90
C TRP A 597 9.82 11.63 13.41
N SER A 598 8.78 11.79 12.58
CA SER A 598 8.92 11.95 11.13
C SER A 598 9.67 13.23 10.78
N THR A 599 9.29 14.37 11.39
CA THR A 599 10.01 15.64 11.21
C THR A 599 11.46 15.52 11.72
N ALA A 600 11.66 14.95 12.91
CA ALA A 600 12.98 14.77 13.51
C ALA A 600 13.91 13.90 12.63
N ASP A 601 13.40 12.81 12.06
CA ASP A 601 14.13 11.95 11.13
C ASP A 601 14.53 12.72 9.85
N ALA A 602 13.58 13.44 9.23
CA ALA A 602 13.85 14.22 8.03
C ALA A 602 14.94 15.29 8.25
N VAL A 603 14.79 16.14 9.27
CA VAL A 603 15.76 17.22 9.54
C VAL A 603 17.09 16.70 10.07
N ALA A 604 17.11 15.58 10.81
CA ALA A 604 18.36 14.96 11.24
C ALA A 604 19.12 14.34 10.06
N ARG A 605 18.42 13.70 9.12
CA ARG A 605 18.98 13.15 7.88
C ARG A 605 19.54 14.26 7.00
N GLY A 606 18.82 15.37 6.86
CA GLY A 606 19.32 16.52 6.10
C GLY A 606 20.54 17.17 6.77
N ALA A 607 20.52 17.37 8.10
CA ALA A 607 21.69 17.88 8.82
C ALA A 607 22.90 16.93 8.70
N ALA A 608 22.69 15.61 8.73
CA ALA A 608 23.76 14.63 8.53
C ALA A 608 24.34 14.70 7.11
N PHE A 609 23.49 14.80 6.09
CA PHE A 609 23.93 14.96 4.71
C PHE A 609 24.81 16.20 4.51
N TRP A 610 24.38 17.35 5.05
CA TRP A 610 25.12 18.60 4.90
C TRP A 610 26.37 18.67 5.77
N ARG A 611 26.37 18.11 6.99
CA ARG A 611 27.55 18.03 7.88
C ARG A 611 28.78 17.46 7.18
N ASP A 612 28.59 16.46 6.32
CA ASP A 612 29.68 15.81 5.59
C ASP A 612 30.30 16.69 4.49
N MET A 613 29.68 17.84 4.17
CA MET A 613 30.01 18.66 2.99
C MET A 613 30.28 20.12 3.32
N ILE A 614 29.76 20.63 4.44
CA ILE A 614 30.01 22.00 4.86
C ILE A 614 31.44 22.19 5.39
N PRO A 615 32.05 23.37 5.17
CA PRO A 615 33.36 23.70 5.74
C PRO A 615 33.35 23.75 7.28
N GLU A 616 34.52 23.53 7.87
CA GLU A 616 34.75 23.73 9.30
C GLU A 616 34.40 25.16 9.72
N GLY A 617 33.73 25.31 10.87
CA GLY A 617 33.32 26.60 11.44
C GLY A 617 32.01 27.16 10.91
N VAL A 618 31.34 26.50 9.95
CA VAL A 618 29.99 26.86 9.53
C VAL A 618 28.97 26.41 10.58
N THR A 619 28.14 27.35 11.03
CA THR A 619 27.03 27.12 11.98
C THR A 619 25.76 27.77 11.44
N TRP A 620 24.60 27.41 12.01
CA TRP A 620 23.35 28.13 11.73
C TRP A 620 23.48 29.63 11.99
N GLN A 621 22.69 30.42 11.27
CA GLN A 621 22.50 31.85 11.53
C GLN A 621 21.24 32.06 12.39
N PRO A 622 21.31 32.87 13.46
CA PRO A 622 22.49 33.57 13.98
C PRO A 622 23.36 32.68 14.90
N GLY A 623 22.93 31.45 15.19
CA GLY A 623 23.68 30.51 16.01
C GLY A 623 22.95 29.18 16.23
N GLU A 624 23.59 28.26 16.94
CA GLU A 624 23.05 26.93 17.25
C GLU A 624 22.44 26.85 18.67
N PRO A 625 21.43 25.98 18.90
CA PRO A 625 20.73 25.14 17.93
C PRO A 625 19.62 25.90 17.19
N LEU A 626 19.33 25.49 15.94
CA LEU A 626 18.17 25.98 15.20
C LEU A 626 16.90 25.26 15.68
N LYS A 627 15.84 26.03 15.97
CA LYS A 627 14.57 25.46 16.45
C LYS A 627 13.78 24.86 15.29
N VAL A 628 12.98 23.84 15.60
CA VAL A 628 12.06 23.16 14.68
C VAL A 628 10.69 23.15 15.34
N LEU A 629 9.79 24.04 14.93
CA LEU A 629 8.45 24.19 15.49
C LEU A 629 7.47 23.37 14.64
N LEU A 630 6.94 22.29 15.23
CA LEU A 630 6.21 21.26 14.50
C LEU A 630 4.82 21.69 14.00
N ASP A 631 4.21 22.68 14.63
CA ASP A 631 2.87 23.18 14.32
C ASP A 631 2.63 24.53 15.03
N GLU A 632 2.66 25.63 14.27
CA GLU A 632 2.46 27.00 14.74
C GLU A 632 1.05 27.54 14.43
N GLY A 633 0.13 26.67 13.98
CA GLY A 633 -1.29 26.98 13.80
C GLY A 633 -1.84 26.64 12.41
N GLU A 634 -3.02 27.18 12.12
CA GLU A 634 -3.74 26.92 10.87
C GLU A 634 -3.23 27.81 9.72
N ASP A 635 -2.38 27.26 8.85
CA ASP A 635 -1.89 27.84 7.59
C ASP A 635 -1.38 26.70 6.67
N PHE A 636 -1.48 26.84 5.35
CA PHE A 636 -0.82 25.94 4.39
C PHE A 636 0.60 26.47 4.06
N ASN A 637 1.38 26.75 5.10
CA ASN A 637 2.68 27.39 5.01
C ASN A 637 3.76 26.59 5.75
N ALA A 638 5.02 26.85 5.41
CA ALA A 638 6.19 26.59 6.21
C ALA A 638 7.20 27.73 5.96
N TYR A 639 8.03 28.09 6.93
CA TYR A 639 9.06 29.12 6.68
C TYR A 639 10.27 29.03 7.60
N TYR A 640 11.40 29.52 7.08
CA TYR A 640 12.62 29.80 7.83
C TYR A 640 12.78 31.30 8.11
N ASP A 641 13.00 31.67 9.37
CA ASP A 641 13.07 33.07 9.83
C ASP A 641 14.35 33.41 10.62
N ARG A 642 15.42 32.60 10.47
CA ARG A 642 16.64 32.61 11.31
C ARG A 642 16.43 32.26 12.79
N GLN A 643 15.21 32.10 13.27
CA GLN A 643 14.93 31.66 14.64
C GLN A 643 14.53 30.19 14.68
N ALA A 644 13.76 29.74 13.69
CA ALA A 644 13.24 28.39 13.58
C ALA A 644 12.96 27.97 12.12
N LEU A 645 12.79 26.67 11.94
CA LEU A 645 11.93 26.10 10.89
C LEU A 645 10.50 26.07 11.47
N ASN A 646 9.56 26.74 10.82
CA ASN A 646 8.20 26.90 11.30
C ASN A 646 7.24 26.11 10.39
N PHE A 647 6.48 25.18 10.96
CA PHE A 647 5.52 24.37 10.23
C PHE A 647 4.10 24.61 10.74
N PHE A 648 3.12 24.40 9.87
CA PHE A 648 1.70 24.67 10.08
C PHE A 648 0.83 23.51 9.59
N HIS A 649 -0.47 23.63 9.82
CA HIS A 649 -1.47 22.69 9.30
C HIS A 649 -2.63 23.39 8.61
N GLY A 650 -3.32 22.68 7.74
CA GLY A 650 -4.60 23.13 7.21
C GLY A 650 -5.52 21.96 6.94
N THR A 651 -6.83 22.23 6.99
CA THR A 651 -7.86 21.19 6.81
C THR A 651 -8.60 21.40 5.50
N VAL A 652 -8.72 20.33 4.72
CA VAL A 652 -9.54 20.31 3.50
C VAL A 652 -10.50 19.12 3.55
N GLY A 653 -11.79 19.41 3.49
CA GLY A 653 -12.82 18.40 3.76
C GLY A 653 -12.64 17.84 5.17
N GLU A 654 -12.47 16.52 5.30
CA GLU A 654 -12.24 15.83 6.57
C GLU A 654 -10.75 15.52 6.83
N ARG A 655 -9.83 15.97 5.95
CA ARG A 655 -8.40 15.67 6.05
C ARG A 655 -7.61 16.89 6.51
N THR A 656 -6.87 16.74 7.60
CA THR A 656 -5.85 17.71 8.02
C THR A 656 -4.50 17.32 7.44
N VAL A 657 -3.81 18.29 6.85
CA VAL A 657 -2.47 18.16 6.26
C VAL A 657 -1.50 19.00 7.08
N TYR A 658 -0.38 18.40 7.48
CA TYR A 658 0.66 19.03 8.28
C TYR A 658 1.92 19.21 7.45
N SER A 659 2.31 20.46 7.20
CA SER A 659 3.52 20.77 6.42
C SER A 659 4.78 20.17 7.07
N GLY A 660 4.86 20.14 8.40
CA GLY A 660 5.98 19.58 9.14
C GLY A 660 6.08 18.05 9.07
N GLU A 661 5.00 17.35 8.70
CA GLU A 661 5.06 15.90 8.46
C GLU A 661 5.68 15.55 7.11
N SER A 662 5.70 16.49 6.15
CA SER A 662 6.30 16.26 4.83
C SER A 662 7.83 16.29 4.93
N PRO A 663 8.54 15.19 4.57
CA PRO A 663 10.00 15.20 4.54
C PRO A 663 10.54 16.17 3.49
N ASP A 664 9.81 16.41 2.39
CA ASP A 664 10.20 17.35 1.34
C ASP A 664 10.20 18.78 1.87
N ILE A 665 9.11 19.19 2.53
CA ILE A 665 9.00 20.54 3.11
C ILE A 665 10.00 20.72 4.24
N ALA A 666 10.12 19.73 5.14
CA ALA A 666 11.07 19.82 6.25
C ALA A 666 12.53 20.00 5.78
N CYS A 667 12.93 19.26 4.73
CA CYS A 667 14.26 19.37 4.13
C CYS A 667 14.42 20.64 3.28
N HIS A 668 13.32 21.14 2.68
CA HIS A 668 13.29 22.41 1.96
C HIS A 668 13.58 23.59 2.90
N GLU A 669 12.85 23.69 4.01
CA GLU A 669 13.07 24.75 5.02
C GLU A 669 14.49 24.71 5.59
N GLN A 670 14.96 23.49 5.89
CA GLN A 670 16.34 23.31 6.33
C GLN A 670 17.34 23.73 5.25
N GLY A 671 17.02 23.54 3.96
CA GLY A 671 17.80 24.04 2.84
C GLY A 671 18.04 25.54 2.89
N HIS A 672 17.02 26.34 3.22
CA HIS A 672 17.21 27.79 3.44
C HIS A 672 18.20 28.09 4.56
N ALA A 673 18.09 27.39 5.69
CA ALA A 673 19.00 27.56 6.82
C ALA A 673 20.44 27.14 6.48
N VAL A 674 20.62 26.09 5.66
CA VAL A 674 21.93 25.65 5.17
C VAL A 674 22.54 26.68 4.22
N LEU A 675 21.75 27.22 3.28
CA LEU A 675 22.22 28.27 2.37
C LEU A 675 22.61 29.53 3.15
N ASP A 676 21.81 29.93 4.15
CA ASP A 676 22.10 31.08 5.01
C ASP A 676 23.35 30.86 5.88
N ALA A 677 23.59 29.63 6.34
CA ALA A 677 24.84 29.27 7.03
C ALA A 677 26.07 29.36 6.11
N LEU A 678 25.93 28.94 4.84
CA LEU A 678 27.01 28.94 3.86
C LEU A 678 27.30 30.32 3.26
N ARG A 679 26.26 31.14 3.12
CA ARG A 679 26.27 32.40 2.36
C ARG A 679 25.27 33.41 2.94
N PRO A 680 25.50 33.90 4.17
CA PRO A 680 24.54 34.70 4.94
C PRO A 680 24.10 36.01 4.27
N GLU A 681 24.90 36.51 3.31
CA GLU A 681 24.62 37.74 2.60
C GLU A 681 23.47 37.60 1.59
N LEU A 682 23.08 36.37 1.23
CA LEU A 682 21.93 36.12 0.37
C LEU A 682 20.59 36.36 1.08
N PHE A 683 20.54 36.27 2.42
CA PHE A 683 19.30 36.43 3.19
C PHE A 683 18.61 37.76 2.89
N ASN A 684 19.37 38.86 2.92
CA ASN A 684 18.86 40.19 2.63
C ASN A 684 19.03 40.62 1.16
N ALA A 685 19.51 39.75 0.26
CA ALA A 685 19.82 40.16 -1.10
C ALA A 685 18.58 40.66 -1.84
N GLY A 686 18.62 41.95 -2.22
CA GLY A 686 17.53 42.66 -2.87
C GLY A 686 17.45 42.37 -4.37
N THR A 687 17.24 41.11 -4.74
CA THR A 687 17.02 40.69 -6.12
C THR A 687 16.12 39.46 -6.18
N ILE A 688 15.27 39.42 -7.21
CA ILE A 688 14.35 38.31 -7.48
C ILE A 688 15.13 37.00 -7.67
N GLU A 689 16.26 37.03 -8.38
CA GLU A 689 17.00 35.82 -8.74
C GLU A 689 17.68 35.16 -7.54
N ALA A 690 18.18 35.94 -6.57
CA ALA A 690 18.71 35.39 -5.32
C ALA A 690 17.61 34.79 -4.44
N ALA A 691 16.43 35.44 -4.38
CA ALA A 691 15.27 34.89 -3.66
C ALA A 691 14.79 33.58 -4.31
N ALA A 692 14.67 33.53 -5.63
CA ALA A 692 14.32 32.31 -6.35
C ALA A 692 15.39 31.22 -6.24
N PHE A 693 16.66 31.59 -6.11
CA PHE A 693 17.72 30.63 -5.84
C PHE A 693 17.62 30.03 -4.43
N HIS A 694 17.17 30.79 -3.42
CA HIS A 694 16.86 30.23 -2.10
C HIS A 694 15.81 29.12 -2.22
N GLU A 695 14.73 29.34 -2.96
CA GLU A 695 13.70 28.33 -3.22
C GLU A 695 14.26 27.13 -4.00
N ALA A 696 15.10 27.36 -5.00
CA ALA A 696 15.72 26.27 -5.76
C ALA A 696 16.66 25.44 -4.88
N PHE A 697 17.38 26.08 -3.97
CA PHE A 697 18.25 25.40 -3.01
C PHE A 697 17.43 24.55 -2.02
N GLY A 698 16.25 25.03 -1.59
CA GLY A 698 15.29 24.26 -0.80
C GLY A 698 14.84 22.99 -1.53
N ASP A 699 14.34 23.13 -2.77
CA ASP A 699 13.90 22.01 -3.60
C ASP A 699 15.04 20.98 -3.81
N ILE A 700 16.25 21.47 -4.13
CA ILE A 700 17.44 20.63 -4.34
C ILE A 700 17.84 19.92 -3.04
N SER A 701 17.71 20.59 -1.89
CA SER A 701 17.97 19.99 -0.58
C SER A 701 17.03 18.83 -0.31
N ALA A 702 15.72 19.01 -0.54
CA ALA A 702 14.73 17.93 -0.41
C ALA A 702 15.11 16.72 -1.29
N MET A 703 15.43 16.96 -2.56
CA MET A 703 15.83 15.88 -3.49
C MET A 703 17.10 15.15 -3.06
N LEU A 704 18.18 15.88 -2.73
CA LEU A 704 19.46 15.27 -2.37
C LEU A 704 19.39 14.50 -1.04
N VAL A 705 18.62 15.01 -0.08
CA VAL A 705 18.41 14.37 1.22
C VAL A 705 17.52 13.12 1.09
N ALA A 706 16.47 13.16 0.28
CA ALA A 706 15.64 11.99 -0.04
C ALA A 706 16.48 10.87 -0.68
N LEU A 707 17.41 11.23 -1.57
CA LEU A 707 18.36 10.30 -2.18
C LEU A 707 19.37 9.68 -1.20
N GLN A 708 19.38 10.05 0.09
CA GLN A 708 20.16 9.33 1.11
C GLN A 708 19.47 8.07 1.62
N LEU A 709 18.19 7.86 1.28
CA LEU A 709 17.46 6.65 1.60
C LEU A 709 17.64 5.57 0.51
N PRO A 710 18.07 4.34 0.85
CA PRO A 710 18.24 3.25 -0.12
C PRO A 710 16.94 2.90 -0.84
N SER A 711 15.82 2.91 -0.12
CA SER A 711 14.50 2.63 -0.66
C SER A 711 14.05 3.67 -1.69
N MET A 712 14.24 4.97 -1.41
CA MET A 712 14.02 6.05 -2.37
C MET A 712 14.86 5.87 -3.63
N ARG A 713 16.17 5.59 -3.51
CA ARG A 713 17.04 5.38 -4.67
C ARG A 713 16.62 4.17 -5.52
N ASN A 714 16.30 3.04 -4.89
CA ASN A 714 15.82 1.84 -5.59
C ASN A 714 14.51 2.11 -6.34
N ALA A 715 13.55 2.77 -5.69
CA ALA A 715 12.27 3.10 -6.28
C ALA A 715 12.43 4.04 -7.48
N VAL A 716 13.21 5.12 -7.34
CA VAL A 716 13.42 6.11 -8.41
C VAL A 716 14.12 5.49 -9.62
N ILE A 717 15.12 4.62 -9.42
CA ILE A 717 15.78 3.92 -10.53
C ILE A 717 14.78 3.04 -11.28
N LYS A 718 13.95 2.31 -10.54
CA LYS A 718 12.92 1.43 -11.12
C LYS A 718 11.85 2.22 -11.88
N GLU A 719 11.28 3.26 -11.27
CA GLU A 719 10.23 4.11 -11.85
C GLU A 719 10.71 4.80 -13.13
N THR A 720 11.94 5.29 -13.12
CA THR A 720 12.47 6.07 -14.24
C THR A 720 13.19 5.24 -15.30
N ASN A 721 13.40 3.94 -15.04
CA ASN A 721 14.30 3.06 -15.79
C ASN A 721 15.70 3.69 -15.93
N GLY A 722 16.24 4.21 -14.82
CA GLY A 722 17.54 4.89 -14.74
C GLY A 722 17.61 6.30 -15.37
N ASN A 723 16.48 6.87 -15.82
CA ASN A 723 16.42 8.21 -16.41
C ASN A 723 15.77 9.24 -15.48
N LEU A 724 16.53 9.74 -14.50
CA LEU A 724 16.02 10.60 -13.42
C LEU A 724 15.30 11.88 -13.87
N ALA A 725 15.52 12.37 -15.09
CA ALA A 725 14.84 13.57 -15.60
C ALA A 725 13.34 13.35 -15.91
N ARG A 726 12.81 12.15 -15.68
CA ARG A 726 11.38 11.81 -15.81
C ARG A 726 10.62 12.14 -14.53
N ASN A 727 9.32 12.38 -14.68
CA ASN A 727 8.42 12.47 -13.54
C ASN A 727 8.52 11.21 -12.67
N SER A 728 8.73 11.37 -11.37
CA SER A 728 8.92 10.29 -10.38
C SER A 728 8.66 10.82 -8.97
N ARG A 729 8.65 9.94 -7.99
CA ARG A 729 8.60 10.30 -6.56
C ARG A 729 9.73 11.25 -6.09
N LEU A 730 10.83 11.36 -6.83
CA LEU A 730 11.90 12.30 -6.52
C LEU A 730 11.62 13.70 -7.08
N SER A 731 11.00 13.78 -8.26
CA SER A 731 10.80 15.06 -8.94
C SER A 731 9.55 15.80 -8.46
N ARG A 732 8.58 15.08 -7.91
CA ARG A 732 7.34 15.61 -7.36
C ARG A 732 7.51 15.97 -5.90
N LEU A 733 7.64 17.27 -5.62
CA LEU A 733 7.87 17.74 -4.25
C LEU A 733 6.54 18.00 -3.56
N ALA A 734 6.43 17.53 -2.31
CA ALA A 734 5.33 17.80 -1.39
C ALA A 734 3.93 17.47 -1.97
N GLU A 735 3.74 16.23 -2.43
CA GLU A 735 2.52 15.73 -3.09
C GLU A 735 1.23 16.02 -2.31
N GLN A 736 1.21 15.77 -0.99
CA GLN A 736 0.06 15.94 -0.09
C GLN A 736 -0.29 17.41 0.12
N LEU A 737 0.71 18.28 0.33
CA LEU A 737 0.45 19.72 0.47
C LEU A 737 0.00 20.33 -0.86
N GLY A 738 0.60 19.90 -1.98
CA GLY A 738 0.14 20.26 -3.32
C GLY A 738 -1.32 19.88 -3.55
N TRP A 739 -1.71 18.65 -3.18
CA TRP A 739 -3.12 18.24 -3.22
C TRP A 739 -4.03 19.15 -2.39
N ALA A 740 -3.64 19.50 -1.16
CA ALA A 740 -4.45 20.32 -0.26
C ALA A 740 -4.66 21.74 -0.81
N ILE A 741 -3.58 22.39 -1.27
CA ILE A 741 -3.63 23.72 -1.88
C ILE A 741 -4.47 23.69 -3.16
N ARG A 742 -4.34 22.65 -3.98
CA ARG A 742 -5.11 22.50 -5.23
C ARG A 742 -6.62 22.50 -5.03
N GLN A 743 -7.10 22.05 -3.87
CA GLN A 743 -8.53 22.09 -3.56
C GLN A 743 -9.07 23.52 -3.40
N GLN A 744 -8.22 24.48 -3.01
CA GLN A 744 -8.60 25.88 -2.79
C GLN A 744 -8.14 26.79 -3.94
N ALA A 745 -6.97 26.53 -4.51
CA ALA A 745 -6.38 27.27 -5.63
C ALA A 745 -5.86 26.31 -6.70
N PRO A 746 -6.74 25.78 -7.58
CA PRO A 746 -6.41 24.71 -8.52
C PRO A 746 -5.27 25.01 -9.50
N THR A 747 -4.93 26.28 -9.70
CA THR A 747 -3.90 26.73 -10.63
C THR A 747 -2.61 27.18 -9.94
N ALA A 748 -2.55 27.17 -8.59
CA ALA A 748 -1.40 27.66 -7.84
C ALA A 748 -0.26 26.63 -7.74
N VAL A 749 -0.55 25.35 -8.00
CA VAL A 749 0.36 24.21 -7.85
C VAL A 749 0.26 23.27 -9.05
N ASP A 750 1.21 22.35 -9.18
CA ASP A 750 1.17 21.33 -10.23
C ASP A 750 0.05 20.30 -10.00
N ALA A 751 -0.28 19.54 -11.05
CA ALA A 751 -1.46 18.67 -11.07
C ALA A 751 -1.38 17.45 -10.12
N ASP A 752 -0.19 17.10 -9.65
CA ASP A 752 0.07 15.93 -8.79
C ASP A 752 1.01 16.26 -7.61
N CYS A 753 1.51 17.49 -7.50
CA CYS A 753 2.46 17.89 -6.48
C CYS A 753 2.47 19.41 -6.25
N LEU A 754 3.21 19.86 -5.23
CA LEU A 754 3.40 21.29 -5.00
C LEU A 754 4.17 21.92 -6.15
N ARG A 755 5.31 21.29 -6.49
CA ARG A 755 6.19 21.66 -7.62
C ARG A 755 6.85 20.43 -8.20
N ASN A 756 6.90 20.35 -9.52
CA ASN A 756 7.60 19.29 -10.23
C ASN A 756 8.95 19.77 -10.79
N ALA A 757 10.05 19.17 -10.33
CA ALA A 757 11.38 19.40 -10.88
C ALA A 757 11.52 18.88 -12.33
N ALA A 758 10.73 17.89 -12.73
CA ALA A 758 10.68 17.38 -14.11
C ALA A 758 9.78 18.25 -15.00
N ASN A 759 10.12 19.54 -15.11
CA ASN A 759 9.41 20.54 -15.92
C ASN A 759 10.17 20.89 -17.21
N SER A 760 9.71 21.89 -17.96
CA SER A 760 10.38 22.36 -19.20
C SER A 760 10.65 23.88 -19.24
N PHE A 761 10.58 24.54 -18.09
CA PHE A 761 10.78 25.98 -18.01
C PHE A 761 12.18 26.40 -18.46
N PHE A 762 12.24 27.51 -19.18
CA PHE A 762 13.46 28.12 -19.73
C PHE A 762 13.67 29.49 -19.08
N TYR A 763 14.92 29.82 -18.77
CA TYR A 763 15.28 31.08 -18.13
C TYR A 763 14.73 32.28 -18.92
N THR A 764 14.02 33.14 -18.21
CA THR A 764 13.57 34.44 -18.68
C THR A 764 13.99 35.46 -17.64
N ASN A 765 14.49 36.64 -18.04
CA ASN A 765 14.85 37.66 -17.05
C ASN A 765 13.64 37.93 -16.14
N PRO A 766 13.75 37.69 -14.82
CA PRO A 766 12.60 37.76 -13.92
C PRO A 766 12.03 39.17 -13.81
N GLU A 767 12.80 40.22 -14.11
CA GLU A 767 12.32 41.61 -14.14
C GLU A 767 11.25 41.86 -15.22
N ASN A 768 11.11 40.97 -16.19
CA ASN A 768 10.11 41.07 -17.27
C ASN A 768 8.91 40.13 -17.07
N LEU A 769 8.88 39.38 -15.96
CA LEU A 769 7.81 38.45 -15.64
C LEU A 769 6.73 39.14 -14.78
N PRO A 770 5.48 38.68 -14.83
CA PRO A 770 4.46 39.13 -13.88
C PRO A 770 4.82 38.67 -12.45
N SER A 771 4.39 39.43 -11.43
CA SER A 771 4.60 39.12 -10.00
C SER A 771 3.87 37.87 -9.49
N SER A 772 2.90 37.37 -10.26
CA SER A 772 2.23 36.09 -10.00
C SER A 772 1.72 35.50 -11.33
N ALA A 773 1.67 34.17 -11.40
CA ALA A 773 1.14 33.43 -12.54
C ALA A 773 0.66 32.04 -12.10
N PRO A 774 -0.25 31.39 -12.85
CA PRO A 774 -0.56 29.97 -12.67
C PRO A 774 0.69 29.09 -12.73
N ALA A 775 0.67 27.94 -12.07
CA ALA A 775 1.78 26.98 -12.03
C ALA A 775 2.30 26.59 -13.42
N ILE A 776 1.45 26.54 -14.45
CA ILE A 776 1.88 26.24 -15.82
C ILE A 776 2.73 27.34 -16.49
N HIS A 777 2.85 28.51 -15.87
CA HIS A 777 3.62 29.67 -16.35
C HIS A 777 4.69 30.10 -15.32
N LEU A 778 5.72 30.79 -15.81
CA LEU A 778 6.70 31.45 -14.93
C LEU A 778 6.20 32.85 -14.51
N SER A 779 6.51 33.21 -13.27
CA SER A 779 6.38 34.56 -12.69
C SER A 779 7.69 34.95 -12.01
N SER A 780 7.83 36.21 -11.60
CA SER A 780 8.93 36.69 -10.75
C SER A 780 8.79 36.25 -9.29
N GLU A 781 7.67 35.61 -8.93
CA GLU A 781 7.49 34.96 -7.64
C GLU A 781 8.63 33.93 -7.42
N PRO A 782 9.37 33.98 -6.30
CA PRO A 782 10.54 33.13 -6.05
C PRO A 782 10.33 31.63 -6.29
N HIS A 783 9.22 31.04 -5.82
CA HIS A 783 8.94 29.61 -6.03
C HIS A 783 8.63 29.28 -7.49
N SER A 784 7.98 30.19 -8.20
CA SER A 784 7.70 30.01 -9.61
C SER A 784 8.99 30.02 -10.43
N PHE A 785 9.86 31.01 -10.18
CA PHE A 785 11.10 31.20 -10.93
C PHE A 785 12.17 30.15 -10.58
N SER A 786 12.21 29.66 -9.34
CA SER A 786 13.16 28.65 -8.87
C SER A 786 13.16 27.37 -9.71
N ARG A 787 11.98 26.99 -10.25
CA ARG A 787 11.75 25.78 -11.04
C ARG A 787 12.64 25.66 -12.27
N VAL A 788 13.13 26.78 -12.80
CA VAL A 788 14.12 26.80 -13.89
C VAL A 788 15.43 26.17 -13.42
N PHE A 789 15.94 26.58 -12.25
CA PHE A 789 17.18 26.07 -11.69
C PHE A 789 17.02 24.67 -11.10
N THR A 790 15.93 24.41 -10.37
CA THR A 790 15.61 23.08 -9.84
C THR A 790 15.55 22.03 -10.96
N GLY A 791 14.87 22.34 -12.07
CA GLY A 791 14.78 21.44 -13.22
C GLY A 791 16.11 21.25 -13.95
N ALA A 792 16.93 22.31 -14.07
CA ALA A 792 18.29 22.20 -14.60
C ALA A 792 19.17 21.29 -13.73
N PHE A 793 19.04 21.39 -12.40
CA PHE A 793 19.80 20.56 -11.47
C PHE A 793 19.40 19.09 -11.57
N LEU A 794 18.10 18.77 -11.64
CA LEU A 794 17.62 17.41 -11.88
C LEU A 794 18.18 16.82 -13.19
N GLU A 795 18.17 17.61 -14.27
CA GLU A 795 18.72 17.18 -15.56
C GLU A 795 20.24 16.95 -15.51
N ALA A 796 20.98 17.81 -14.81
CA ALA A 796 22.41 17.63 -14.61
C ALA A 796 22.71 16.37 -13.80
N LEU A 797 21.95 16.10 -12.74
CA LEU A 797 22.04 14.89 -11.93
C LEU A 797 21.75 13.64 -12.79
N ALA A 798 20.68 13.68 -13.59
CA ALA A 798 20.29 12.60 -14.49
C ALA A 798 21.36 12.30 -15.57
N GLY A 799 21.91 13.35 -16.18
CA GLY A 799 22.99 13.22 -17.16
C GLY A 799 24.26 12.65 -16.54
N SER A 800 24.59 13.09 -15.34
CA SER A 800 25.77 12.64 -14.59
C SER A 800 25.67 11.18 -14.17
N LEU A 801 24.48 10.72 -13.77
CA LEU A 801 24.23 9.32 -13.48
C LEU A 801 24.51 8.43 -14.70
N LYS A 802 24.07 8.86 -15.89
CA LYS A 802 24.33 8.14 -17.15
C LYS A 802 25.80 8.15 -17.57
N LEU A 803 26.58 9.16 -17.15
CA LEU A 803 28.02 9.19 -17.37
C LEU A 803 28.75 8.17 -16.49
N LEU A 804 28.26 7.88 -15.29
CA LEU A 804 28.85 6.86 -14.43
C LEU A 804 28.58 5.43 -14.94
N ALA A 805 27.36 5.16 -15.39
CA ALA A 805 26.97 3.84 -15.88
C ALA A 805 25.85 3.92 -16.92
N ALA A 806 25.94 3.06 -17.95
CA ALA A 806 24.89 2.93 -18.97
C ALA A 806 23.59 2.35 -18.41
N SER A 807 23.69 1.54 -17.34
CA SER A 807 22.56 1.00 -16.58
C SER A 807 22.83 1.24 -15.10
N PRO A 808 22.55 2.46 -14.61
CA PRO A 808 22.94 2.88 -13.27
C PRO A 808 22.16 2.13 -12.19
N ASN A 809 22.84 1.80 -11.11
CA ASN A 809 22.25 1.18 -9.93
C ASN A 809 22.16 2.17 -8.76
N GLU A 810 21.63 1.67 -7.65
CA GLU A 810 21.36 2.45 -6.44
C GLU A 810 22.63 3.08 -5.83
N ALA A 811 23.78 2.39 -5.90
CA ALA A 811 25.05 2.89 -5.39
C ALA A 811 25.62 4.01 -6.27
N ASP A 812 25.43 3.91 -7.59
CA ASP A 812 25.78 4.98 -8.54
C ASP A 812 24.99 6.25 -8.22
N LEU A 813 23.68 6.11 -7.95
CA LEU A 813 22.82 7.23 -7.58
C LEU A 813 23.20 7.86 -6.23
N LEU A 814 23.55 7.05 -5.23
CA LEU A 814 24.08 7.56 -3.95
C LEU A 814 25.39 8.35 -4.15
N ARG A 815 26.28 7.85 -5.01
CA ARG A 815 27.54 8.52 -5.30
C ARG A 815 27.30 9.88 -5.97
N VAL A 816 26.51 9.92 -7.03
CA VAL A 816 26.24 11.17 -7.77
C VAL A 816 25.53 12.18 -6.88
N SER A 817 24.56 11.77 -6.05
CA SER A 817 23.88 12.70 -5.14
C SER A 817 24.84 13.36 -4.14
N ARG A 818 25.80 12.59 -3.59
CA ARG A 818 26.81 13.12 -2.67
C ARG A 818 27.84 14.01 -3.37
N ASP A 819 28.24 13.66 -4.58
CA ASP A 819 29.14 14.50 -5.36
C ASP A 819 28.46 15.84 -5.69
N PHE A 820 27.19 15.81 -6.11
CA PHE A 820 26.40 17.01 -6.40
C PHE A 820 26.21 17.92 -5.18
N GLY A 821 26.02 17.36 -3.98
CA GLY A 821 25.98 18.14 -2.75
C GLY A 821 27.29 18.91 -2.49
N LYS A 822 28.44 18.25 -2.64
CA LYS A 822 29.77 18.88 -2.51
C LYS A 822 30.00 19.98 -3.55
N LEU A 823 29.62 19.71 -4.80
CA LEU A 823 29.71 20.68 -5.89
C LEU A 823 28.84 21.91 -5.61
N LEU A 824 27.63 21.71 -5.10
CA LEU A 824 26.71 22.80 -4.77
C LEU A 824 27.26 23.68 -3.64
N VAL A 825 27.80 23.08 -2.57
CA VAL A 825 28.45 23.83 -1.47
C VAL A 825 29.62 24.66 -2.01
N ALA A 826 30.48 24.07 -2.85
CA ALA A 826 31.60 24.79 -3.46
C ALA A 826 31.13 25.93 -4.38
N ALA A 827 30.09 25.69 -5.17
CA ALA A 827 29.55 26.65 -6.12
C ALA A 827 28.93 27.87 -5.43
N VAL A 828 28.06 27.65 -4.43
CA VAL A 828 27.40 28.72 -3.67
C VAL A 828 28.41 29.64 -2.98
N ARG A 829 29.47 29.07 -2.40
CA ARG A 829 30.52 29.85 -1.71
C ARG A 829 31.42 30.66 -2.66
N SER A 830 31.58 30.21 -3.90
CA SER A 830 32.50 30.81 -4.87
C SER A 830 31.82 31.70 -5.91
N ALA A 831 30.49 31.60 -6.05
CA ALA A 831 29.69 32.40 -6.96
C ALA A 831 29.55 33.85 -6.44
N PRO A 832 29.92 34.87 -7.24
CA PRO A 832 29.69 36.27 -6.88
C PRO A 832 28.20 36.59 -6.86
N ILE A 833 27.75 37.37 -5.87
CA ILE A 833 26.35 37.78 -5.76
C ILE A 833 26.10 39.00 -6.64
N VAL A 834 25.52 38.74 -7.82
CA VAL A 834 25.17 39.72 -8.87
C VAL A 834 23.72 39.51 -9.31
N PRO A 835 23.08 40.42 -10.06
CA PRO A 835 21.68 40.26 -10.47
C PRO A 835 21.38 38.93 -11.17
N GLU A 836 22.32 38.40 -11.97
CA GLU A 836 22.22 37.10 -12.67
C GLU A 836 22.84 35.96 -11.86
N TYR A 837 22.45 35.83 -10.58
CA TYR A 837 23.10 34.94 -9.63
C TYR A 837 23.09 33.45 -10.06
N MET A 838 21.99 32.94 -10.62
CA MET A 838 21.87 31.55 -11.06
C MET A 838 22.89 31.22 -12.16
N SER A 839 23.17 32.15 -13.08
CA SER A 839 24.21 31.98 -14.10
C SER A 839 25.60 31.85 -13.47
N GLN A 840 25.85 32.60 -12.38
CA GLN A 840 27.11 32.51 -11.65
C GLN A 840 27.24 31.19 -10.88
N VAL A 841 26.16 30.73 -10.24
CA VAL A 841 26.15 29.43 -9.55
C VAL A 841 26.33 28.28 -10.55
N ALA A 842 25.66 28.31 -11.70
CA ALA A 842 25.83 27.31 -12.75
C ALA A 842 27.27 27.25 -13.26
N ALA A 843 27.91 28.40 -13.48
CA ALA A 843 29.31 28.47 -13.87
C ALA A 843 30.24 27.96 -12.75
N ALA A 844 29.94 28.30 -11.50
CA ALA A 844 30.69 27.84 -10.34
C ALA A 844 30.54 26.33 -10.11
N LEU A 845 29.40 25.71 -10.43
CA LEU A 845 29.20 24.25 -10.41
C LEU A 845 30.10 23.56 -11.45
N VAL A 846 30.12 24.06 -12.69
CA VAL A 846 31.01 23.52 -13.74
C VAL A 846 32.49 23.70 -13.35
N ALA A 847 32.84 24.84 -12.77
CA ALA A 847 34.18 25.10 -12.27
C ALA A 847 34.56 24.19 -11.09
N ALA A 848 33.64 23.97 -10.16
CA ALA A 848 33.83 23.06 -9.03
C ALA A 848 34.04 21.62 -9.52
N ASP A 849 33.25 21.14 -10.49
CA ASP A 849 33.43 19.80 -11.06
C ASP A 849 34.80 19.68 -11.75
N ALA A 850 35.20 20.67 -12.56
CA ALA A 850 36.52 20.69 -13.19
C ALA A 850 37.68 20.66 -12.18
N ALA A 851 37.50 21.26 -11.00
CA ALA A 851 38.47 21.18 -9.90
C ALA A 851 38.48 19.81 -9.19
N HIS A 852 37.40 19.03 -9.31
CA HIS A 852 37.20 17.71 -8.71
C HIS A 852 37.09 16.62 -9.79
N ASN A 853 38.11 16.53 -10.64
CA ASN A 853 38.29 15.54 -11.71
C ASN A 853 37.42 15.70 -12.97
N GLY A 854 36.51 16.67 -13.03
CA GLY A 854 35.78 17.04 -14.25
C GLY A 854 34.83 15.96 -14.76
N THR A 855 34.29 15.12 -13.86
CA THR A 855 33.53 13.92 -14.25
C THR A 855 32.18 14.28 -14.85
N TYR A 856 31.56 15.36 -14.37
CA TYR A 856 30.17 15.70 -14.65
C TYR A 856 30.00 16.93 -15.55
N GLY A 857 31.10 17.56 -15.96
CA GLY A 857 31.11 18.86 -16.62
C GLY A 857 30.22 18.95 -17.86
N ASP A 858 30.18 17.90 -18.69
CA ASP A 858 29.34 17.87 -19.89
C ASP A 858 27.85 17.78 -19.55
N ALA A 859 27.47 16.98 -18.54
CA ALA A 859 26.10 16.91 -18.07
C ALA A 859 25.62 18.24 -17.45
N LEU A 860 26.47 18.86 -16.62
CA LEU A 860 26.21 20.18 -16.03
C LEU A 860 26.02 21.25 -17.10
N LYS A 861 26.98 21.39 -18.03
CA LYS A 861 26.89 22.37 -19.14
C LYS A 861 25.63 22.13 -19.98
N SER A 862 25.36 20.88 -20.36
CA SER A 862 24.22 20.54 -21.19
C SER A 862 22.89 20.93 -20.53
N ALA A 863 22.73 20.63 -19.24
CA ALA A 863 21.50 20.94 -18.51
C ALA A 863 21.28 22.45 -18.38
N PHE A 864 22.30 23.20 -17.95
CA PHE A 864 22.19 24.66 -17.78
C PHE A 864 22.02 25.39 -19.11
N VAL A 865 22.61 24.90 -20.21
CA VAL A 865 22.36 25.43 -21.57
C VAL A 865 20.93 25.13 -22.02
N ARG A 866 20.44 23.90 -21.81
CA ARG A 866 19.07 23.53 -22.20
C ARG A 866 18.02 24.39 -21.48
N ARG A 867 18.29 24.79 -20.24
CA ARG A 867 17.39 25.64 -19.44
C ARG A 867 17.66 27.14 -19.60
N GLY A 868 18.61 27.53 -20.45
CA GLY A 868 18.92 28.93 -20.70
C GLY A 868 19.65 29.66 -19.56
N ILE A 869 19.99 28.97 -18.47
CA ILE A 869 20.76 29.53 -17.34
C ILE A 869 22.18 29.87 -17.80
N LEU A 870 22.74 29.12 -18.73
CA LEU A 870 24.00 29.47 -19.41
C LEU A 870 23.75 29.62 -20.92
N SER A 871 24.29 30.69 -21.50
CA SER A 871 24.40 30.78 -22.95
C SER A 871 25.40 29.73 -23.50
N PRO A 872 25.22 29.26 -24.74
CA PRO A 872 26.22 28.40 -25.39
C PRO A 872 27.62 29.03 -25.39
N GLN A 873 27.71 30.35 -25.59
CA GLN A 873 28.98 31.08 -25.51
C GLN A 873 29.61 30.99 -24.12
N SER A 874 28.81 31.18 -23.05
CA SER A 874 29.29 31.06 -21.67
C SER A 874 29.74 29.63 -21.34
N ALA A 875 28.98 28.61 -21.77
CA ALA A 875 29.33 27.21 -21.52
C ALA A 875 30.68 26.81 -22.17
N VAL A 876 30.95 27.30 -23.38
CA VAL A 876 32.25 27.11 -24.06
C VAL A 876 33.36 27.91 -23.38
N GLY A 877 33.07 29.16 -22.99
CA GLY A 877 34.04 30.03 -22.31
C GLY A 877 34.53 29.44 -20.99
N ILE A 878 33.64 28.83 -20.21
CA ILE A 878 33.98 28.15 -18.94
C ILE A 878 34.91 26.94 -19.18
N ALA A 879 34.76 26.22 -20.30
CA ALA A 879 35.63 25.09 -20.66
C ALA A 879 37.05 25.49 -21.09
N SER A 880 37.29 26.78 -21.32
CA SER A 880 38.56 27.31 -21.86
C SER A 880 39.57 27.70 -20.77
N PHE A 881 39.19 27.68 -19.49
CA PHE A 881 40.07 28.04 -18.38
C PHE A 881 41.05 26.90 -18.03
N PRO A 882 42.35 27.17 -17.79
CA PRO A 882 43.29 26.14 -17.36
C PRO A 882 42.88 25.54 -16.01
N ALA A 883 42.93 24.21 -15.87
CA ALA A 883 42.49 23.48 -14.67
C ALA A 883 43.05 24.04 -13.34
N ARG A 884 44.30 24.52 -13.32
CA ARG A 884 44.90 25.19 -12.15
C ARG A 884 44.26 26.54 -11.79
N GLY A 885 43.83 27.32 -12.78
CA GLY A 885 43.12 28.59 -12.56
C GLY A 885 41.68 28.39 -12.09
N VAL A 886 41.00 27.36 -12.63
CA VAL A 886 39.64 26.98 -12.24
C VAL A 886 39.60 26.42 -10.80
N ALA A 887 40.57 25.59 -10.43
CA ALA A 887 40.68 25.06 -9.06
C ALA A 887 40.95 26.17 -8.02
N ALA A 888 41.81 27.14 -8.34
CA ALA A 888 42.01 28.31 -7.47
C ALA A 888 40.74 29.17 -7.35
N MET A 889 39.92 29.23 -8.41
CA MET A 889 38.65 29.95 -8.40
C MET A 889 37.53 29.22 -7.64
N ALA A 890 37.52 27.89 -7.62
CA ALA A 890 36.53 27.09 -6.90
C ALA A 890 36.77 27.03 -5.37
N VAL A 891 38.01 27.23 -4.92
CA VAL A 891 38.41 27.05 -3.51
C VAL A 891 38.44 28.38 -2.73
N VAL A 892 38.59 29.52 -3.42
CA VAL A 892 38.64 30.85 -2.79
C VAL A 892 37.24 31.50 -2.83
N PRO A 893 36.66 31.90 -1.67
CA PRO A 893 35.42 32.66 -1.60
C PRO A 893 35.47 33.91 -2.47
N SER A 894 34.36 34.30 -3.10
CA SER A 894 34.31 35.48 -4.00
C SER A 894 34.44 36.83 -3.27
N HIS A 895 34.46 36.81 -1.94
CA HIS A 895 34.29 37.96 -1.06
C HIS A 895 34.91 37.68 0.33
N ASP A 896 34.90 38.70 1.19
CA ASP A 896 35.33 38.59 2.59
C ASP A 896 34.40 37.69 3.40
N THR A 897 34.91 36.56 3.90
CA THR A 897 34.14 35.59 4.70
C THR A 897 33.67 36.11 6.05
N SER A 898 34.15 37.28 6.49
CA SER A 898 33.66 37.96 7.70
C SER A 898 32.43 38.84 7.44
N ARG A 899 32.07 39.07 6.18
CA ARG A 899 30.94 39.90 5.76
C ARG A 899 29.61 39.19 6.02
N GLN A 900 28.72 39.84 6.76
CA GLN A 900 27.38 39.31 7.05
C GLN A 900 26.27 39.78 6.10
N ASP A 901 26.48 40.88 5.36
CA ASP A 901 25.48 41.48 4.47
C ASP A 901 26.11 42.17 3.24
N LEU A 902 25.36 42.23 2.14
CA LEU A 902 25.66 43.00 0.93
C LEU A 902 25.70 44.53 1.17
N PRO A 903 26.26 45.34 0.26
CA PRO A 903 26.30 46.78 0.46
C PRO A 903 24.92 47.37 0.15
N TYR A 904 24.58 48.48 0.80
CA TYR A 904 23.35 49.21 0.48
C TYR A 904 23.49 49.97 -0.84
N ILE A 905 22.40 50.01 -1.61
CA ILE A 905 22.13 51.06 -2.58
C ILE A 905 20.96 51.90 -2.06
N ALA A 906 20.99 53.20 -2.34
CA ALA A 906 19.92 54.12 -2.00
C ALA A 906 19.00 54.31 -3.21
N LEU A 907 17.72 53.98 -3.05
CA LEU A 907 16.64 54.24 -4.00
C LEU A 907 15.76 55.39 -3.50
N SER A 908 14.96 55.99 -4.40
CA SER A 908 14.00 57.02 -4.01
C SER A 908 12.75 56.38 -3.42
N ALA A 909 12.52 56.51 -2.11
CA ALA A 909 11.33 55.95 -1.47
C ALA A 909 10.03 56.64 -1.94
N SER A 910 10.11 57.90 -2.38
CA SER A 910 8.95 58.69 -2.82
C SER A 910 8.36 58.17 -4.12
N GLU A 911 9.16 57.55 -4.99
CA GLU A 911 8.69 56.88 -6.22
C GLU A 911 7.76 55.70 -5.91
N TYR A 912 7.86 55.15 -4.69
CA TYR A 912 7.08 54.00 -4.22
C TYR A 912 5.99 54.39 -3.21
N GLY A 913 5.83 55.68 -2.91
CA GLY A 913 4.89 56.15 -1.88
C GLY A 913 5.30 55.76 -0.45
N LEU A 914 6.61 55.57 -0.20
CA LEU A 914 7.19 55.13 1.09
C LEU A 914 7.82 56.30 1.87
N GLY A 915 7.48 57.56 1.55
CA GLY A 915 7.99 58.77 2.19
C GLY A 915 9.20 59.40 1.49
N ASP A 916 9.79 60.43 2.12
CA ASP A 916 10.83 61.28 1.49
C ASP A 916 12.28 60.88 1.85
N GLN A 917 12.46 59.90 2.73
CA GLN A 917 13.79 59.40 3.09
C GLN A 917 14.31 58.43 2.02
N PRO A 918 15.64 58.29 1.82
CA PRO A 918 16.17 57.29 0.91
C PRO A 918 15.82 55.87 1.38
N LEU A 919 15.43 54.99 0.44
CA LEU A 919 15.18 53.57 0.66
C LEU A 919 16.49 52.79 0.47
N LEU A 920 17.02 52.19 1.53
CA LEU A 920 18.25 51.41 1.51
C LEU A 920 17.93 49.93 1.24
N VAL A 921 18.46 49.41 0.13
CA VAL A 921 18.30 48.01 -0.29
C VAL A 921 19.66 47.34 -0.41
N ARG A 922 19.82 46.13 0.10
CA ARG A 922 21.06 45.35 0.02
C ARG A 922 21.25 44.82 -1.40
N ALA A 923 22.14 45.42 -2.19
CA ALA A 923 22.18 45.20 -3.63
C ALA A 923 23.22 44.13 -4.04
N PRO A 924 22.87 43.20 -4.96
CA PRO A 924 23.80 42.21 -5.49
C PRO A 924 24.81 42.92 -6.42
N SER A 925 26.01 43.18 -5.92
CA SER A 925 26.98 44.09 -6.55
C SER A 925 28.42 43.59 -6.47
N ASP A 926 28.61 42.30 -6.20
CA ASP A 926 29.94 41.71 -6.21
C ASP A 926 30.58 41.84 -7.60
N PRO A 927 31.92 41.96 -7.69
CA PRO A 927 32.60 41.93 -8.98
C PRO A 927 32.37 40.59 -9.66
N ARG A 928 31.97 40.63 -10.94
CA ARG A 928 31.78 39.42 -11.73
C ARG A 928 33.10 38.65 -11.84
N ARG A 929 33.02 37.37 -11.50
CA ARG A 929 34.13 36.43 -11.53
C ARG A 929 34.09 35.56 -12.78
N PHE A 930 32.89 35.25 -13.27
CA PHE A 930 32.67 34.48 -14.49
C PHE A 930 32.05 35.38 -15.56
N GLY A 931 32.47 35.21 -16.83
CA GLY A 931 31.79 35.77 -18.00
C GLY A 931 30.48 35.05 -18.33
N ALA A 932 29.86 34.42 -17.32
CA ALA A 932 28.64 33.65 -17.46
C ALA A 932 27.44 34.58 -17.55
N VAL A 933 26.64 34.37 -18.58
CA VAL A 933 25.38 35.08 -18.85
C VAL A 933 24.35 34.08 -19.36
N ALA A 934 23.08 34.36 -19.07
CA ALA A 934 21.95 33.53 -19.51
C ALA A 934 21.74 33.62 -21.03
N ALA A 935 21.14 32.58 -21.60
CA ALA A 935 20.72 32.55 -23.00
C ALA A 935 19.43 33.35 -23.19
N ALA A 936 19.34 34.15 -24.25
CA ALA A 936 18.06 34.70 -24.66
C ALA A 936 17.15 33.56 -25.18
N PHE A 937 15.83 33.70 -25.02
CA PHE A 937 14.86 32.75 -25.59
C PHE A 937 15.00 32.61 -27.13
N GLY A 938 15.41 33.70 -27.80
CA GLY A 938 15.79 33.71 -29.21
C GLY A 938 17.27 33.38 -29.42
N VAL A 939 17.95 34.14 -30.27
CA VAL A 939 19.40 33.98 -30.52
C VAL A 939 20.19 34.97 -29.68
N GLY A 940 21.18 34.49 -28.93
CA GLY A 940 22.14 35.32 -28.21
C GLY A 940 22.01 35.23 -26.69
N ILE A 941 22.38 36.30 -26.00
CA ILE A 941 22.46 36.37 -24.55
C ILE A 941 21.39 37.31 -23.98
N VAL A 942 20.97 37.06 -22.74
CA VAL A 942 20.23 38.06 -21.96
C VAL A 942 21.21 39.17 -21.56
N ALA A 943 20.80 40.43 -21.72
CA ALA A 943 21.63 41.55 -21.29
C ALA A 943 21.66 41.64 -19.75
N PRO A 944 22.85 41.69 -19.13
CA PRO A 944 22.98 41.83 -17.69
C PRO A 944 22.26 43.04 -17.12
N SER A 945 21.38 42.81 -16.14
CA SER A 945 20.85 43.89 -15.33
C SER A 945 21.95 44.48 -14.43
N ASN A 946 21.84 45.77 -14.16
CA ASN A 946 22.69 46.42 -13.16
C ASN A 946 22.05 46.33 -11.77
N SER A 947 22.85 46.49 -10.72
CA SER A 947 22.39 46.29 -9.34
C SER A 947 21.27 47.24 -8.92
N GLU A 948 21.22 48.47 -9.44
CA GLU A 948 20.15 49.42 -9.12
C GLU A 948 18.81 48.97 -9.71
N ARG A 949 18.80 48.62 -11.01
CA ARG A 949 17.61 48.12 -11.69
C ARG A 949 17.06 46.86 -11.04
N ALA A 950 17.93 45.91 -10.70
CA ALA A 950 17.55 44.68 -10.02
C ALA A 950 16.92 44.96 -8.63
N ALA A 951 17.49 45.90 -7.87
CA ALA A 951 16.95 46.31 -6.57
C ALA A 951 15.59 47.01 -6.70
N ARG A 952 15.41 47.88 -7.72
CA ARG A 952 14.12 48.52 -8.03
C ARG A 952 13.05 47.49 -8.37
N ALA A 953 13.35 46.57 -9.29
CA ALA A 953 12.44 45.50 -9.68
C ALA A 953 12.04 44.63 -8.47
N PHE A 954 12.99 44.31 -7.60
CA PHE A 954 12.72 43.56 -6.38
C PHE A 954 11.77 44.31 -5.41
N VAL A 955 11.99 45.61 -5.18
CA VAL A 955 11.11 46.43 -4.34
C VAL A 955 9.71 46.52 -4.94
N GLU A 956 9.60 46.78 -6.24
CA GLU A 956 8.32 46.85 -6.94
C GLU A 956 7.55 45.53 -6.84
N ASP A 957 8.25 44.41 -7.04
CA ASP A 957 7.66 43.07 -6.95
C ASP A 957 7.20 42.72 -5.51
N LEU A 958 7.91 43.17 -4.48
CA LEU A 958 7.46 43.06 -3.08
C LEU A 958 6.24 43.94 -2.78
N LEU A 959 6.18 45.15 -3.33
CA LEU A 959 5.05 46.06 -3.16
C LEU A 959 3.80 45.54 -3.85
N GLN A 960 3.92 45.05 -5.09
CA GLN A 960 2.81 44.44 -5.85
C GLN A 960 2.21 43.24 -5.12
N ARG A 961 3.03 42.46 -4.41
CA ARG A 961 2.60 41.32 -3.58
C ARG A 961 2.19 41.72 -2.16
N GLY A 962 2.39 42.98 -1.78
CA GLY A 962 2.09 43.50 -0.45
C GLY A 962 2.92 42.88 0.69
N HIS A 963 4.16 42.49 0.40
CA HIS A 963 5.03 41.72 1.29
C HIS A 963 5.91 42.57 2.23
N ILE A 964 5.72 43.89 2.25
CA ILE A 964 6.49 44.83 3.08
C ILE A 964 5.68 45.26 4.30
N ASP A 965 6.19 44.96 5.49
CA ASP A 965 5.74 45.52 6.77
C ASP A 965 6.39 46.89 6.97
N VAL A 966 5.66 47.86 7.52
CA VAL A 966 6.19 49.19 7.82
C VAL A 966 6.05 49.46 9.31
N ASP A 967 7.21 49.57 9.98
CA ASP A 967 7.27 49.83 11.41
C ASP A 967 6.65 51.18 11.78
N GLU A 968 6.12 51.30 13.00
CA GLU A 968 5.44 52.51 13.49
C GLU A 968 6.25 53.80 13.31
N VAL A 969 7.58 53.70 13.44
CA VAL A 969 8.52 54.83 13.28
C VAL A 969 8.67 55.25 11.81
N ALA A 970 8.55 54.30 10.87
CA ALA A 970 8.68 54.53 9.43
C ALA A 970 7.33 54.88 8.75
N ARG A 971 6.18 54.68 9.43
CA ARG A 971 4.84 54.91 8.87
C ARG A 971 4.54 56.37 8.49
N LYS A 972 5.29 57.34 9.03
CA LYS A 972 5.02 58.77 8.81
C LYS A 972 5.37 59.16 7.37
N GLY A 973 4.34 59.38 6.54
CA GLY A 973 4.51 59.78 5.13
C GLY A 973 4.39 58.63 4.13
N VAL A 974 4.08 57.42 4.59
CA VAL A 974 3.77 56.29 3.70
C VAL A 974 2.31 56.41 3.22
N SER A 975 2.11 56.41 1.90
CA SER A 975 0.80 56.51 1.25
C SER A 975 0.33 55.20 0.62
N LEU A 976 1.22 54.22 0.48
CA LEU A 976 0.95 52.92 -0.13
C LEU A 976 1.12 51.80 0.91
N LEU A 977 0.00 51.29 1.44
CA LEU A 977 -0.03 50.15 2.36
C LEU A 977 -1.03 49.12 1.84
N HIS A 978 -0.57 47.88 1.63
CA HIS A 978 -1.43 46.76 1.23
C HIS A 978 -2.06 46.11 2.47
N PRO A 979 -3.37 45.78 2.46
CA PRO A 979 -4.07 45.18 3.60
C PRO A 979 -3.70 43.71 3.87
N HIS A 980 -2.83 43.10 3.05
CA HIS A 980 -2.40 41.71 3.26
C HIS A 980 -1.75 41.55 4.64
N VAL A 981 -2.14 40.49 5.35
CA VAL A 981 -1.71 40.24 6.73
C VAL A 981 -0.26 39.73 6.80
N PHE A 982 0.24 39.11 5.72
CA PHE A 982 1.56 38.52 5.71
C PHE A 982 2.64 39.39 5.10
N LYS A 983 3.83 39.28 5.67
CA LYS A 983 4.98 40.10 5.36
C LYS A 983 6.22 39.23 5.39
N THR A 984 7.08 39.40 4.38
CA THR A 984 8.38 38.72 4.29
C THR A 984 9.54 39.68 4.51
N HIS A 985 9.26 40.98 4.43
CA HIS A 985 10.21 42.05 4.63
C HIS A 985 9.64 43.10 5.57
N ARG A 986 10.54 43.84 6.22
CA ARG A 986 10.24 44.97 7.07
C ARG A 986 11.02 46.19 6.61
N LEU A 987 10.33 47.32 6.59
CA LEU A 987 10.90 48.64 6.37
C LEU A 987 11.02 49.36 7.72
N GLN A 988 12.27 49.66 8.10
CA GLN A 988 12.61 50.25 9.39
C GLN A 988 13.66 51.35 9.22
N SER A 989 13.73 52.30 10.14
CA SER A 989 14.79 53.32 10.11
C SER A 989 16.17 52.67 10.26
N ASP A 990 17.10 53.04 9.40
CA ASP A 990 18.49 52.58 9.49
C ASP A 990 19.11 53.06 10.82
N PRO A 991 19.67 52.16 11.66
CA PRO A 991 20.27 52.53 12.94
C PRO A 991 21.38 53.57 12.84
N ASN A 992 22.02 53.71 11.66
CA ASN A 992 23.09 54.67 11.42
C ASN A 992 22.59 56.01 10.82
N GLY A 993 21.27 56.19 10.71
CA GLY A 993 20.67 57.43 10.22
C GLY A 993 20.72 57.61 8.70
N GLY A 994 20.94 56.53 7.94
CA GLY A 994 21.12 56.57 6.48
C GLY A 994 19.83 56.59 5.64
N GLY A 995 18.64 56.39 6.23
CA GLY A 995 17.37 56.28 5.51
C GLY A 995 16.45 55.21 6.09
N LEU A 996 15.56 54.67 5.26
CA LEU A 996 14.71 53.52 5.57
C LEU A 996 15.33 52.24 5.00
N ALA A 997 15.74 51.30 5.85
CA ALA A 997 16.32 50.03 5.43
C ALA A 997 15.26 48.95 5.22
N LEU A 998 15.30 48.31 4.06
CA LEU A 998 14.51 47.11 3.77
C LEU A 998 15.28 45.88 4.25
N SER A 999 14.71 45.12 5.17
CA SER A 999 15.30 43.89 5.72
C SER A 999 14.34 42.72 5.56
N ARG A 1000 14.84 41.55 5.18
CA ARG A 1000 14.02 40.32 5.18
C ARG A 1000 13.77 39.88 6.62
N ILE A 1001 12.59 39.34 6.89
CA ILE A 1001 12.25 38.74 8.19
C ILE A 1001 12.11 37.22 8.10
N LEU A 1002 11.72 36.68 6.94
CA LEU A 1002 11.62 35.23 6.69
C LEU A 1002 11.72 34.88 5.19
N PHE A 1003 12.02 33.61 4.90
CA PHE A 1003 11.76 32.96 3.61
C PHE A 1003 10.42 32.25 3.69
N ASP A 1004 9.49 32.69 2.87
CA ASP A 1004 8.12 32.18 2.84
C ASP A 1004 8.08 30.99 1.91
N CYS A 1005 7.62 29.83 2.41
CA CYS A 1005 7.45 28.63 1.60
C CYS A 1005 5.97 28.32 1.31
N GLY A 1006 5.05 29.20 1.73
CA GLY A 1006 3.61 28.95 1.75
C GLY A 1006 2.76 29.83 0.86
N LEU A 1007 1.87 29.11 0.17
CA LEU A 1007 1.00 29.55 -0.90
C LEU A 1007 -0.37 29.88 -0.33
N ARG A 1008 -0.56 31.16 -0.03
CA ARG A 1008 -1.81 31.69 0.51
C ARG A 1008 -2.92 31.61 -0.54
N THR A 1009 -4.04 31.01 -0.17
CA THR A 1009 -5.30 31.07 -0.92
C THR A 1009 -6.07 32.36 -0.66
N THR A 1010 -5.57 33.20 0.26
CA THR A 1010 -6.11 34.50 0.61
C THR A 1010 -5.08 35.60 0.37
N SER A 1011 -5.24 36.26 -0.78
CA SER A 1011 -4.96 37.70 -0.91
C SER A 1011 -5.97 38.47 -0.05
#